data_AF-W9WSL8-F1
#
_entry.id   AF-W9WSL8-F1
#
_cell.length_a   1.000
_cell.length_b   1.000
_cell.length_c   1.000
_cell.angle_alpha   90.00
_cell.angle_beta   90.00
_cell.angle_gamma   90.00
#
_symmetry.space_group_name_H-M   'P 1'
#
loop_
_entity.id
_entity.type
_entity.pdbx_description
1 polymer ?
#
loop_
_entity_poly.entity_id
_entity_poly.type
_entity_poly.pdbx_seq_one_letter_code
_entity_poly.pdbx_strand_id
1 'polypeptide(L)'
;MAPDASIPVNGIPVNGTYPIDEAFIRTAIDKSNLNALRLALLQVTGDPDLANMHIRRHAIRGGAMFAHVVADEDIPALKEKAFVYLSKLKADDAIPPPPSKGEAKKLMDVFGDKPVGEREFEYDYEELAYEEFPRTAEWTAKKPSAEKIAKFKVVVIGGGISGIAAAVQFKRLGLNFMVLERQADIGGTWLLNSYPDARVDTSSYLFQFKFVKNYPWTEYFASAGETRNYLKNVAERYHVRDHFHFNREVVSAVWHEDESEWELTVKVTDGDTETIKCNAVVSGSGLFATPNKPNIKGIKDYKRPVFHTAHWDHSVDYRNKRVALLGTGSTGTQLAPTVASEAKSLTVYQRTPNWIMNMDGYRARTDGHVRYMFDHMPYYWNWYCYSSHVTSQQLQYLQKYDRDWQAKGGLINERNDIVRRNLTEYITSKAKGIPGLLEKILPKHAPLVRRLVVDNGFYDMLRRDNVGLVTEDIDTFTETGIKTADGVEREFDLVILGTGFKVQQYFWPCKYVGRNGATLEELWKKDGPRSYLGLVIPGFPNFFSFYGPNHQPRSGGFYSWGEIWSRYTATAIIHLIENDKKSMDCRKDVFDEYNTKLDAAAKELIWEEEGHGYYVNEHGRQSINAPWTTADYHHMVLTPDFADFDIR
;
A
#
# COMPACT_ATOMS: atom_id res chain seq x y z
N MET A 1 27.46 7.40 -2.28
CA MET A 1 27.62 8.13 -1.01
C MET A 1 26.74 7.42 -0.01
N ALA A 2 27.28 6.98 1.11
CA ALA A 2 26.46 6.50 2.23
C ALA A 2 25.51 7.64 2.64
N PRO A 3 24.25 7.37 2.99
CA PRO A 3 23.36 8.38 3.52
C PRO A 3 24.03 9.04 4.73
N ASP A 4 23.92 10.36 4.82
CA ASP A 4 24.45 11.10 5.94
C ASP A 4 23.78 10.63 7.24
N ALA A 5 24.52 9.89 8.06
CA ALA A 5 24.08 9.46 9.38
C ALA A 5 23.88 10.64 10.35
N SER A 6 24.19 11.88 9.93
CA SER A 6 24.06 13.10 10.71
C SER A 6 22.71 13.81 10.59
N ILE A 7 21.76 13.38 9.73
CA ILE A 7 20.38 13.87 9.85
C ILE A 7 19.76 13.17 11.06
N PRO A 8 19.58 13.87 12.20
CA PRO A 8 19.13 13.23 13.41
C PRO A 8 17.69 12.74 13.22
N VAL A 9 17.41 11.53 13.69
CA VAL A 9 16.03 11.08 14.01
C VAL A 9 15.40 11.95 15.12
N ASN A 10 16.20 12.82 15.73
CA ASN A 10 15.84 13.67 16.85
C ASN A 10 15.16 14.96 16.37
N GLY A 11 13.92 14.82 15.93
CA GLY A 11 13.02 15.95 15.66
C GLY A 11 11.61 15.78 16.25
N ILE A 12 11.27 14.59 16.77
CA ILE A 12 10.04 14.38 17.51
C ILE A 12 10.44 14.04 18.95
N PRO A 13 10.21 14.94 19.92
CA PRO A 13 10.45 14.62 21.31
C PRO A 13 9.53 13.46 21.69
N VAL A 14 10.12 12.32 22.08
CA VAL A 14 9.37 11.33 22.84
C VAL A 14 9.09 11.98 24.18
N ASN A 15 7.82 12.28 24.44
CA ASN A 15 7.38 12.75 25.75
C ASN A 15 7.80 11.69 26.80
N GLY A 16 8.74 12.07 27.66
CA GLY A 16 9.16 11.31 28.83
C GLY A 16 10.60 10.81 28.75
N THR A 17 11.51 11.53 29.41
CA THR A 17 12.73 10.91 29.94
C THR A 17 12.32 10.01 31.11
N TYR A 18 11.89 8.79 30.80
CA TYR A 18 11.63 7.79 31.82
C TYR A 18 12.98 7.29 32.36
N PRO A 19 13.17 7.19 33.69
CA PRO A 19 14.31 6.45 34.20
C PRO A 19 14.22 5.01 33.69
N ILE A 20 15.25 4.54 32.99
CA ILE A 20 15.33 3.16 32.51
C ILE A 20 15.77 2.30 33.71
N ASP A 21 14.79 1.98 34.56
CA ASP A 21 14.97 1.09 35.70
C ASP A 21 14.47 -0.33 35.41
N GLU A 22 14.61 -1.24 36.37
CA GLU A 22 14.16 -2.63 36.23
C GLU A 22 12.67 -2.72 35.85
N ALA A 23 11.81 -1.92 36.47
CA ALA A 23 10.38 -1.95 36.21
C ALA A 23 10.04 -1.50 34.78
N PHE A 24 10.76 -0.49 34.28
CA PHE A 24 10.65 -0.03 32.90
C PHE A 24 11.04 -1.12 31.90
N ILE A 25 12.21 -1.77 32.08
CA ILE A 25 12.68 -2.82 31.18
C ILE A 25 11.70 -4.00 31.15
N ARG A 26 11.21 -4.43 32.32
CA ARG A 26 10.21 -5.51 32.41
C ARG A 26 8.91 -5.14 31.69
N THR A 27 8.43 -3.90 31.86
CA THR A 27 7.24 -3.41 31.14
C THR A 27 7.46 -3.36 29.62
N ALA A 28 8.67 -3.03 29.16
CA ALA A 28 9.02 -3.05 27.75
C ALA A 28 9.04 -4.45 27.15
N ILE A 29 9.57 -5.43 27.88
CA ILE A 29 9.51 -6.84 27.52
C ILE A 29 8.05 -7.31 27.45
N ASP A 30 7.22 -6.94 28.43
CA ASP A 30 5.80 -7.34 28.48
C ASP A 30 4.96 -6.81 27.30
N LYS A 31 5.30 -5.62 26.79
CA LYS A 31 4.64 -5.00 25.62
C LYS A 31 5.22 -5.46 24.28
N SER A 32 6.32 -6.20 24.29
CA SER A 32 7.01 -6.62 23.06
C SER A 32 6.26 -7.76 22.35
N ASN A 33 6.53 -7.92 21.06
CA ASN A 33 6.20 -9.15 20.36
C ASN A 33 7.19 -10.23 20.82
N LEU A 34 6.73 -11.13 21.69
CA LEU A 34 7.59 -12.14 22.32
C LEU A 34 8.23 -13.11 21.32
N ASN A 35 7.57 -13.42 20.20
CA ASN A 35 8.20 -14.25 19.17
C ASN A 35 9.35 -13.50 18.51
N ALA A 36 9.13 -12.24 18.10
CA ALA A 36 10.19 -11.40 17.55
C ALA A 36 11.35 -11.18 18.54
N LEU A 37 11.05 -10.98 19.83
CA LEU A 37 12.04 -10.88 20.89
C LEU A 37 12.85 -12.17 21.05
N ARG A 38 12.19 -13.34 21.00
CA ARG A 38 12.88 -14.64 21.05
C ARG A 38 13.91 -14.76 19.93
N LEU A 39 13.55 -14.45 18.68
CA LEU A 39 14.46 -14.59 17.55
C LEU A 39 15.60 -13.58 17.61
N ALA A 40 15.30 -12.32 17.98
CA ALA A 40 16.32 -11.31 18.19
C ALA A 40 17.32 -11.75 19.26
N LEU A 41 16.84 -12.29 20.38
CA LEU A 41 17.67 -12.76 21.49
C LEU A 41 18.48 -14.00 21.09
N LEU A 42 17.86 -14.99 20.44
CA LEU A 42 18.53 -16.18 19.91
C LEU A 42 19.67 -15.80 18.96
N GLN A 43 19.42 -14.85 18.06
CA GLN A 43 20.39 -14.40 17.09
C GLN A 43 21.62 -13.75 17.75
N VAL A 44 21.44 -12.95 18.80
CA VAL A 44 22.56 -12.24 19.45
C VAL A 44 23.28 -13.06 20.52
N THR A 45 22.62 -14.03 21.15
CA THR A 45 23.21 -14.85 22.22
C THR A 45 23.66 -16.24 21.76
N GLY A 46 23.07 -16.77 20.69
CA GLY A 46 23.25 -18.16 20.28
C GLY A 46 22.67 -19.17 21.27
N ASP A 47 21.83 -18.75 22.23
CA ASP A 47 21.30 -19.59 23.30
C ASP A 47 20.37 -20.68 22.72
N PRO A 48 20.74 -21.97 22.78
CA PRO A 48 19.96 -23.05 22.19
C PRO A 48 18.61 -23.26 22.89
N ASP A 49 18.45 -22.82 24.14
CA ASP A 49 17.16 -22.91 24.83
C ASP A 49 16.10 -22.08 24.11
N LEU A 50 16.48 -20.92 23.57
CA LEU A 50 15.58 -20.04 22.80
C LEU A 50 15.16 -20.68 21.48
N ALA A 51 16.03 -21.47 20.84
CA ALA A 51 15.67 -22.20 19.63
C ALA A 51 14.71 -23.37 19.92
N ASN A 52 14.77 -23.92 21.12
CA ASN A 52 13.95 -25.06 21.56
C ASN A 52 12.61 -24.67 22.19
N MET A 53 12.34 -23.37 22.40
CA MET A 53 11.02 -22.93 22.90
C MET A 53 9.91 -23.26 21.91
N HIS A 54 8.77 -23.65 22.45
CA HIS A 54 7.63 -24.12 21.69
C HIS A 54 6.87 -22.97 21.04
N ILE A 55 6.45 -23.18 19.79
CA ILE A 55 5.66 -22.23 19.01
C ILE A 55 4.25 -22.73 18.81
N ARG A 56 3.30 -21.83 19.06
CA ARG A 56 1.87 -22.08 18.87
C ARG A 56 1.31 -21.08 17.87
N ARG A 57 0.23 -21.50 17.20
CA ARG A 57 -0.58 -20.61 16.38
C ARG A 57 -1.66 -19.97 17.26
N HIS A 58 -1.58 -18.66 17.44
CA HIS A 58 -2.66 -17.89 18.04
C HIS A 58 -3.63 -17.45 16.96
N ALA A 59 -4.91 -17.81 17.10
CA ALA A 59 -5.95 -17.49 16.13
C ALA A 59 -6.19 -15.97 16.05
N ILE A 60 -6.18 -15.42 14.84
CA ILE A 60 -6.51 -14.02 14.53
C ILE A 60 -7.67 -14.02 13.53
N ARG A 61 -8.52 -12.98 13.59
CA ARG A 61 -9.78 -12.91 12.80
C ARG A 61 -10.63 -14.17 13.00
N GLY A 62 -10.78 -14.56 14.27
CA GLY A 62 -11.51 -15.74 14.74
C GLY A 62 -11.10 -17.05 14.04
N GLY A 63 -9.80 -17.22 13.78
CA GLY A 63 -9.21 -18.47 13.27
C GLY A 63 -8.95 -18.50 11.76
N ALA A 64 -9.40 -17.50 11.01
CA ALA A 64 -9.11 -17.43 9.58
C ALA A 64 -7.63 -17.15 9.27
N MET A 65 -6.92 -16.50 10.20
CA MET A 65 -5.48 -16.29 10.15
C MET A 65 -4.88 -16.61 11.52
N PHE A 66 -3.56 -16.59 11.63
CA PHE A 66 -2.87 -16.79 12.90
C PHE A 66 -1.60 -15.96 13.01
N ALA A 67 -1.17 -15.70 14.25
CA ALA A 67 0.20 -15.30 14.54
C ALA A 67 0.95 -16.48 15.17
N HIS A 68 2.24 -16.59 14.89
CA HIS A 68 3.14 -17.48 15.61
C HIS A 68 3.52 -16.82 16.93
N VAL A 69 3.19 -17.47 18.04
CA VAL A 69 3.46 -16.98 19.39
C VAL A 69 4.27 -18.02 20.17
N VAL A 70 5.05 -17.56 21.13
CA VAL A 70 5.74 -18.43 22.10
C VAL A 70 4.70 -19.07 23.00
N ALA A 71 4.85 -20.36 23.30
CA ALA A 71 3.96 -21.09 24.19
C ALA A 71 4.01 -20.53 25.62
N ASP A 72 2.87 -20.53 26.33
CA ASP A 72 2.72 -19.89 27.63
C ASP A 72 3.73 -20.40 28.67
N GLU A 73 4.07 -21.69 28.62
CA GLU A 73 5.06 -22.34 29.47
C GLU A 73 6.49 -21.79 29.31
N ASP A 74 6.85 -21.30 28.12
CA ASP A 74 8.19 -20.78 27.82
C ASP A 74 8.30 -19.26 28.04
N ILE A 75 7.15 -18.55 28.15
CA ILE A 75 7.12 -17.10 28.30
C ILE A 75 7.92 -16.61 29.53
N PRO A 76 7.77 -17.18 30.75
CA PRO A 76 8.53 -16.71 31.90
C PRO A 76 10.05 -16.80 31.70
N ALA A 77 10.53 -17.91 31.14
CA ALA A 77 11.95 -18.12 30.87
C ALA A 77 12.47 -17.16 29.80
N LEU A 78 11.70 -16.91 28.73
CA LEU A 78 12.04 -15.93 27.71
C LEU A 78 12.16 -14.52 28.30
N LYS A 79 11.17 -14.10 29.08
CA LYS A 79 11.14 -12.76 29.68
C LYS A 79 12.33 -12.54 30.61
N GLU A 80 12.70 -13.55 31.40
CA GLU A 80 13.85 -13.45 32.29
C GLU A 80 15.18 -13.43 31.52
N LYS A 81 15.35 -14.29 30.50
CA LYS A 81 16.53 -14.24 29.63
C LYS A 81 16.67 -12.87 28.93
N ALA A 82 15.57 -12.30 28.44
CA ALA A 82 15.54 -10.97 27.84
C ALA A 82 15.86 -9.86 28.85
N PHE A 83 15.32 -9.94 30.08
CA PHE A 83 15.60 -8.99 31.15
C PHE A 83 17.08 -9.00 31.53
N VAL A 84 17.67 -10.19 31.73
CA VAL A 84 19.10 -10.33 32.05
C VAL A 84 19.98 -9.75 30.95
N TYR A 85 19.63 -9.98 29.68
CA TYR A 85 20.35 -9.41 28.54
C TYR A 85 20.24 -7.89 28.53
N LEU A 86 19.02 -7.34 28.54
CA LEU A 86 18.76 -5.90 28.44
C LEU A 86 19.30 -5.11 29.64
N SER A 87 19.30 -5.69 30.84
CA SER A 87 19.83 -5.03 32.05
C SER A 87 21.35 -4.93 32.07
N LYS A 88 22.04 -5.72 31.23
CA LYS A 88 23.51 -5.70 31.10
C LYS A 88 23.97 -4.90 29.88
N LEU A 89 23.06 -4.58 28.97
CA LEU A 89 23.36 -3.87 27.74
C LEU A 89 23.84 -2.46 28.06
N LYS A 90 24.98 -2.08 27.48
CA LYS A 90 25.52 -0.72 27.53
C LYS A 90 25.22 -0.02 26.21
N ALA A 91 25.09 1.30 26.27
CA ALA A 91 24.84 2.12 25.07
C ALA A 91 25.91 1.93 23.98
N ASP A 92 27.14 1.59 24.37
CA ASP A 92 28.29 1.45 23.48
C ASP A 92 28.56 -0.01 23.05
N ASP A 93 27.70 -0.96 23.46
CA ASP A 93 27.88 -2.37 23.10
C ASP A 93 27.76 -2.56 21.57
N ALA A 94 28.73 -3.27 20.99
CA ALA A 94 28.72 -3.54 19.56
C ALA A 94 27.54 -4.46 19.19
N ILE A 95 26.74 -4.02 18.22
CA ILE A 95 25.71 -4.86 17.62
C ILE A 95 26.41 -5.92 16.74
N PRO A 96 26.17 -7.23 16.95
CA PRO A 96 26.72 -8.28 16.09
C PRO A 96 26.34 -8.03 14.62
N PRO A 97 27.15 -8.43 13.63
CA PRO A 97 26.77 -8.28 12.22
C PRO A 97 25.52 -9.11 11.88
N PRO A 98 24.78 -8.76 10.81
CA PRO A 98 23.62 -9.55 10.39
C PRO A 98 24.03 -11.00 10.03
N PRO A 99 23.13 -11.98 10.22
CA PRO A 99 23.42 -13.37 9.92
C PRO A 99 23.62 -13.54 8.40
N SER A 100 24.38 -14.57 8.02
CA SER A 100 24.43 -14.99 6.62
C SER A 100 23.04 -15.43 6.13
N LYS A 101 22.80 -15.45 4.80
CA LYS A 101 21.53 -15.94 4.23
C LYS A 101 21.17 -17.34 4.73
N GLY A 102 22.14 -18.26 4.83
CA GLY A 102 21.90 -19.61 5.34
C GLY A 102 21.50 -19.65 6.82
N GLU A 103 22.09 -18.79 7.65
CA GLU A 103 21.71 -18.66 9.06
C GLU A 103 20.36 -17.97 9.23
N ALA A 104 20.07 -16.93 8.44
CA ALA A 104 18.78 -16.26 8.41
C ALA A 104 17.66 -17.27 8.06
N LYS A 105 17.89 -18.14 7.07
CA LYS A 105 16.94 -19.21 6.72
C LYS A 105 16.64 -20.12 7.92
N LYS A 106 17.68 -20.57 8.64
CA LYS A 106 17.50 -21.39 9.85
C LYS A 106 16.71 -20.65 10.93
N LEU A 107 16.98 -19.37 11.15
CA LEU A 107 16.24 -18.56 12.13
C LEU A 107 14.77 -18.38 11.71
N MET A 108 14.50 -18.23 10.42
CA MET A 108 13.13 -18.14 9.90
C MET A 108 12.38 -19.47 9.99
N ASP A 109 13.06 -20.61 9.79
CA ASP A 109 12.49 -21.93 10.02
C ASP A 109 12.09 -22.12 11.50
N VAL A 110 12.85 -21.53 12.43
CA VAL A 110 12.56 -21.52 13.88
C VAL A 110 11.50 -20.47 14.26
N PHE A 111 11.22 -19.48 13.41
CA PHE A 111 10.20 -18.46 13.68
C PHE A 111 8.78 -19.04 13.66
N GLY A 112 8.51 -19.89 12.66
CA GLY A 112 7.22 -20.52 12.41
C GLY A 112 7.07 -21.91 13.02
N ASP A 113 5.98 -22.59 12.65
CA ASP A 113 5.72 -23.99 12.99
C ASP A 113 6.08 -24.97 11.86
N LYS A 114 6.58 -24.43 10.73
CA LYS A 114 7.03 -25.17 9.56
C LYS A 114 8.21 -24.43 8.91
N PRO A 115 9.14 -25.15 8.26
CA PRO A 115 10.20 -24.53 7.48
C PRO A 115 9.65 -23.62 6.37
N VAL A 116 10.37 -22.54 6.10
CA VAL A 116 10.07 -21.61 5.01
C VAL A 116 10.48 -22.25 3.68
N GLY A 117 9.59 -22.26 2.70
CA GLY A 117 9.90 -22.76 1.36
C GLY A 117 10.98 -21.92 0.67
N GLU A 118 11.65 -22.48 -0.33
CA GLU A 118 12.75 -21.79 -1.02
C GLU A 118 12.28 -20.51 -1.73
N ARG A 119 11.11 -20.55 -2.38
CA ARG A 119 10.55 -19.36 -3.05
C ARG A 119 10.13 -18.29 -2.06
N GLU A 120 9.48 -18.69 -0.96
CA GLU A 120 9.09 -17.75 0.09
C GLU A 120 10.32 -17.09 0.73
N PHE A 121 11.40 -17.86 0.94
CA PHE A 121 12.63 -17.37 1.55
C PHE A 121 13.26 -16.20 0.77
N GLU A 122 13.21 -16.21 -0.57
CA GLU A 122 13.76 -15.11 -1.39
C GLU A 122 13.12 -13.76 -1.05
N TYR A 123 11.79 -13.69 -1.00
CA TYR A 123 11.07 -12.47 -0.65
C TYR A 123 11.16 -12.15 0.84
N ASP A 124 10.99 -13.17 1.68
CA ASP A 124 10.96 -13.03 3.12
C ASP A 124 12.29 -12.54 3.71
N TYR A 125 13.42 -12.94 3.11
CA TYR A 125 14.75 -12.46 3.49
C TYR A 125 14.90 -10.95 3.22
N GLU A 126 14.36 -10.44 2.11
CA GLU A 126 14.37 -9.00 1.83
C GLU A 126 13.50 -8.21 2.82
N GLU A 127 12.41 -8.82 3.31
CA GLU A 127 11.52 -8.23 4.31
C GLU A 127 12.17 -8.08 5.70
N LEU A 128 13.15 -8.93 6.04
CA LEU A 128 13.94 -8.79 7.26
C LEU A 128 14.81 -7.53 7.26
N ALA A 129 15.08 -6.92 6.10
CA ALA A 129 15.80 -5.66 5.99
C ALA A 129 17.18 -5.65 6.68
N TYR A 130 17.91 -6.76 6.60
CA TYR A 130 19.28 -6.86 7.12
C TYR A 130 20.27 -6.02 6.33
N GLU A 131 20.19 -6.08 5.01
CA GLU A 131 21.01 -5.26 4.11
C GLU A 131 20.61 -3.78 4.21
N GLU A 132 21.53 -2.86 3.93
CA GLU A 132 21.22 -1.41 3.92
C GLU A 132 20.16 -1.08 2.85
N PHE A 133 20.27 -1.73 1.69
CA PHE A 133 19.32 -1.64 0.58
C PHE A 133 18.97 -3.04 0.06
N PRO A 134 18.01 -3.75 0.70
CA PRO A 134 17.72 -5.17 0.42
C PRO A 134 17.27 -5.48 -1.01
N ARG A 135 16.88 -4.44 -1.76
CA ARG A 135 16.29 -4.55 -3.10
C ARG A 135 17.02 -3.71 -4.10
N THR A 136 18.33 -3.58 -3.92
CA THR A 136 19.17 -2.81 -4.83
C THR A 136 19.36 -3.53 -6.16
N ALA A 137 19.21 -2.80 -7.27
CA ALA A 137 19.88 -3.14 -8.53
C ALA A 137 21.34 -2.69 -8.47
N GLU A 138 22.20 -3.37 -9.21
CA GLU A 138 23.64 -3.11 -9.28
C GLU A 138 24.11 -3.14 -10.74
N TRP A 139 25.16 -2.36 -11.05
CA TRP A 139 25.86 -2.46 -12.32
C TRP A 139 26.47 -3.86 -12.45
N THR A 140 26.19 -4.57 -13.55
CA THR A 140 26.64 -5.96 -13.71
C THR A 140 28.09 -6.06 -14.16
N ALA A 141 28.55 -5.02 -14.86
CA ALA A 141 29.93 -4.83 -15.26
C ALA A 141 30.56 -3.69 -14.41
N LYS A 142 31.70 -3.17 -14.88
CA LYS A 142 32.26 -1.95 -14.32
C LYS A 142 31.29 -0.78 -14.60
N LYS A 143 30.90 -0.05 -13.55
CA LYS A 143 30.08 1.17 -13.67
C LYS A 143 30.58 2.06 -14.82
N PRO A 144 29.72 2.39 -15.81
CA PRO A 144 30.09 3.24 -16.93
C PRO A 144 30.54 4.64 -16.49
N SER A 145 31.22 5.38 -17.38
CA SER A 145 31.60 6.76 -17.11
C SER A 145 30.37 7.64 -16.86
N ALA A 146 30.55 8.70 -16.05
CA ALA A 146 29.46 9.65 -15.79
C ALA A 146 28.89 10.26 -17.08
N GLU A 147 29.74 10.51 -18.08
CA GLU A 147 29.32 10.98 -19.40
C GLU A 147 28.44 9.97 -20.15
N LYS A 148 28.76 8.67 -20.09
CA LYS A 148 27.93 7.63 -20.71
C LYS A 148 26.58 7.52 -20.02
N ILE A 149 26.56 7.54 -18.69
CA ILE A 149 25.32 7.50 -17.90
C ILE A 149 24.46 8.76 -18.16
N ALA A 150 25.09 9.94 -18.27
CA ALA A 150 24.39 11.21 -18.50
C ALA A 150 23.61 11.26 -19.82
N LYS A 151 24.01 10.47 -20.83
CA LYS A 151 23.32 10.39 -22.12
C LYS A 151 21.98 9.67 -22.07
N PHE A 152 21.74 8.86 -21.04
CA PHE A 152 20.47 8.13 -20.88
C PHE A 152 19.62 8.79 -19.80
N LYS A 153 18.67 9.64 -20.22
CA LYS A 153 17.77 10.39 -19.34
C LYS A 153 16.50 9.60 -19.04
N VAL A 154 16.13 9.53 -17.77
CA VAL A 154 14.91 8.90 -17.29
C VAL A 154 13.97 9.94 -16.69
N VAL A 155 12.69 9.93 -17.05
CA VAL A 155 11.67 10.76 -16.40
C VAL A 155 10.74 9.87 -15.59
N VAL A 156 10.65 10.14 -14.29
CA VAL A 156 9.69 9.51 -13.38
C VAL A 156 8.49 10.43 -13.22
N ILE A 157 7.27 9.90 -13.31
CA ILE A 157 6.02 10.67 -13.18
C ILE A 157 5.34 10.29 -11.86
N GLY A 158 5.18 11.27 -10.96
CA GLY A 158 4.55 11.12 -9.65
C GLY A 158 5.55 11.10 -8.49
N GLY A 159 5.33 11.94 -7.51
CA GLY A 159 6.12 12.12 -6.28
C GLY A 159 5.50 11.46 -5.05
N GLY A 160 4.87 10.30 -5.24
CA GLY A 160 4.41 9.41 -4.17
C GLY A 160 5.45 8.33 -3.81
N ILE A 161 4.98 7.27 -3.14
CA ILE A 161 5.80 6.11 -2.71
C ILE A 161 6.62 5.55 -3.88
N SER A 162 5.96 5.25 -5.00
CA SER A 162 6.57 4.72 -6.22
C SER A 162 7.69 5.60 -6.78
N GLY A 163 7.46 6.92 -6.84
CA GLY A 163 8.46 7.88 -7.35
C GLY A 163 9.67 8.02 -6.43
N ILE A 164 9.45 8.00 -5.11
CA ILE A 164 10.54 8.04 -4.14
C ILE A 164 11.38 6.76 -4.22
N ALA A 165 10.76 5.59 -4.34
CA ALA A 165 11.48 4.32 -4.51
C ALA A 165 12.40 4.37 -5.75
N ALA A 166 11.85 4.79 -6.90
CA ALA A 166 12.61 4.97 -8.12
C ALA A 166 13.75 5.99 -7.95
N ALA A 167 13.47 7.15 -7.37
CA ALA A 167 14.46 8.22 -7.19
C ALA A 167 15.64 7.78 -6.31
N VAL A 168 15.37 7.09 -5.19
CA VAL A 168 16.42 6.57 -4.29
C VAL A 168 17.28 5.54 -5.02
N GLN A 169 16.65 4.61 -5.75
CA GLN A 169 17.35 3.58 -6.51
C GLN A 169 18.23 4.20 -7.62
N PHE A 170 17.68 5.14 -8.38
CA PHE A 170 18.37 5.81 -9.49
C PHE A 170 19.50 6.73 -9.02
N LYS A 171 19.31 7.45 -7.91
CA LYS A 171 20.34 8.29 -7.29
C LYS A 171 21.55 7.47 -6.86
N ARG A 172 21.34 6.30 -6.26
CA ARG A 172 22.43 5.39 -5.85
C ARG A 172 23.24 4.88 -7.03
N LEU A 173 22.57 4.57 -8.13
CA LEU A 173 23.21 4.14 -9.37
C LEU A 173 23.93 5.29 -10.10
N GLY A 174 23.55 6.54 -9.80
CA GLY A 174 24.06 7.75 -10.45
C GLY A 174 23.43 7.97 -11.84
N LEU A 175 22.23 7.44 -12.07
CA LEU A 175 21.49 7.62 -13.32
C LEU A 175 21.11 9.09 -13.52
N ASN A 176 20.97 9.52 -14.77
CA ASN A 176 20.42 10.82 -15.11
C ASN A 176 18.90 10.75 -15.07
N PHE A 177 18.28 11.27 -14.02
CA PHE A 177 16.83 11.24 -13.86
C PHE A 177 16.27 12.53 -13.27
N MET A 178 14.98 12.75 -13.54
CA MET A 178 14.15 13.74 -12.88
C MET A 178 12.76 13.15 -12.55
N VAL A 179 12.11 13.68 -11.53
CA VAL A 179 10.75 13.33 -11.12
C VAL A 179 9.83 14.51 -11.38
N LEU A 180 8.74 14.30 -12.12
CA LEU A 180 7.70 15.32 -12.36
C LEU A 180 6.50 15.03 -11.45
N GLU A 181 6.07 16.00 -10.64
CA GLU A 181 4.91 15.87 -9.75
C GLU A 181 3.95 17.03 -9.99
N ARG A 182 2.67 16.70 -10.18
CA ARG A 182 1.62 17.69 -10.43
C ARG A 182 1.28 18.50 -9.18
N GLN A 183 1.43 17.90 -8.01
CA GLN A 183 1.20 18.54 -6.72
C GLN A 183 2.37 19.44 -6.33
N ALA A 184 2.14 20.29 -5.33
CA ALA A 184 3.13 21.26 -4.87
C ALA A 184 4.25 20.66 -4.00
N ASP A 185 4.15 19.38 -3.63
CA ASP A 185 5.12 18.74 -2.74
C ASP A 185 5.07 17.20 -2.87
N ILE A 186 6.00 16.52 -2.17
CA ILE A 186 6.07 15.07 -2.03
C ILE A 186 4.93 14.56 -1.15
N GLY A 187 4.33 13.43 -1.54
CA GLY A 187 3.42 12.68 -0.69
C GLY A 187 2.42 11.81 -1.44
N GLY A 188 2.18 12.07 -2.73
CA GLY A 188 1.21 11.33 -3.54
C GLY A 188 -0.17 11.30 -2.87
N THR A 189 -0.69 10.10 -2.59
CA THR A 189 -1.96 9.88 -1.89
C THR A 189 -2.07 10.64 -0.57
N TRP A 190 -0.98 10.75 0.20
CA TRP A 190 -0.97 11.34 1.54
C TRP A 190 -0.89 12.87 1.54
N LEU A 191 -0.55 13.46 0.40
CA LEU A 191 -0.70 14.90 0.18
C LEU A 191 -2.10 15.23 -0.34
N LEU A 192 -2.61 14.42 -1.26
CA LEU A 192 -3.93 14.58 -1.88
C LEU A 192 -5.07 14.43 -0.85
N ASN A 193 -4.99 13.44 0.03
CA ASN A 193 -6.05 13.12 0.98
C ASN A 193 -5.81 13.80 2.34
N SER A 194 -6.41 14.97 2.53
CA SER A 194 -6.31 15.76 3.77
C SER A 194 -7.63 15.86 4.55
N TYR A 195 -8.56 14.94 4.30
CA TYR A 195 -9.81 14.85 5.05
C TYR A 195 -9.58 14.39 6.51
N PRO A 196 -10.52 14.65 7.44
CA PRO A 196 -10.36 14.30 8.86
C PRO A 196 -10.14 12.80 9.09
N ASP A 197 -9.17 12.48 9.96
CA ASP A 197 -8.77 11.09 10.33
C ASP A 197 -8.35 10.18 9.17
N ALA A 198 -7.88 10.75 8.04
CA ALA A 198 -7.21 9.99 7.00
C ALA A 198 -6.02 9.22 7.59
N ARG A 199 -5.98 7.89 7.39
CA ARG A 199 -5.05 6.98 8.09
C ARG A 199 -4.76 5.72 7.28
N VAL A 200 -3.60 5.13 7.51
CA VAL A 200 -3.24 3.79 6.99
C VAL A 200 -4.08 2.70 7.65
N ASP A 201 -4.40 1.63 6.92
CA ASP A 201 -5.07 0.43 7.43
C ASP A 201 -4.11 -0.77 7.56
N THR A 202 -2.83 -0.52 7.35
CA THR A 202 -1.72 -1.47 7.41
C THR A 202 -0.75 -0.96 8.47
N SER A 203 -0.21 -1.86 9.30
CA SER A 203 0.75 -1.47 10.34
C SER A 203 1.87 -0.61 9.75
N SER A 204 2.20 0.51 10.40
CA SER A 204 3.26 1.41 9.95
C SER A 204 4.63 0.72 9.81
N TYR A 205 4.87 -0.35 10.58
CA TYR A 205 6.10 -1.15 10.50
C TYR A 205 6.17 -2.07 9.28
N LEU A 206 5.00 -2.40 8.69
CA LEU A 206 4.90 -3.06 7.38
C LEU A 206 4.78 -2.03 6.24
N PHE A 207 4.14 -0.89 6.49
CA PHE A 207 3.86 0.17 5.52
C PHE A 207 4.97 1.23 5.49
N GLN A 208 6.21 0.79 5.26
CA GLN A 208 7.42 1.62 5.17
C GLN A 208 8.46 0.98 4.23
N PHE A 209 9.45 1.76 3.81
CA PHE A 209 10.58 1.28 3.00
C PHE A 209 11.52 0.44 3.86
N LYS A 210 12.06 -0.65 3.31
CA LYS A 210 12.99 -1.56 3.99
C LYS A 210 14.42 -1.05 4.02
N PHE A 211 14.76 -0.11 3.14
CA PHE A 211 15.99 0.67 3.28
C PHE A 211 15.89 1.77 4.36
N VAL A 212 14.72 1.99 4.98
CA VAL A 212 14.56 2.91 6.11
C VAL A 212 14.34 2.11 7.39
N LYS A 213 15.38 2.00 8.20
CA LYS A 213 15.36 1.19 9.41
C LYS A 213 14.96 2.02 10.62
N ASN A 214 14.12 1.43 11.47
CA ASN A 214 13.76 1.94 12.79
C ASN A 214 13.24 3.41 12.81
N TYR A 215 12.42 3.79 11.82
CA TYR A 215 11.73 5.09 11.85
C TYR A 215 10.83 5.22 13.10
N PRO A 216 10.85 6.36 13.82
CA PRO A 216 10.14 6.54 15.09
C PRO A 216 8.66 6.84 14.89
N TRP A 217 7.91 5.86 14.37
CA TRP A 217 6.45 5.95 14.30
C TRP A 217 5.85 6.17 15.69
N THR A 218 4.94 7.13 15.80
CA THR A 218 4.22 7.51 17.02
C THR A 218 2.86 6.81 17.14
N GLU A 219 2.41 6.15 16.07
CA GLU A 219 1.16 5.40 16.00
C GLU A 219 1.43 4.04 15.31
N TYR A 220 0.71 2.98 15.71
CA TYR A 220 0.82 1.67 15.04
C TYR A 220 0.23 1.69 13.63
N PHE A 221 -0.72 2.59 13.39
CA PHE A 221 -1.36 2.86 12.10
C PHE A 221 -1.33 4.36 11.87
N ALA A 222 -0.24 4.88 11.31
CA ALA A 222 0.02 6.30 11.11
C ALA A 222 -1.13 7.07 10.43
N SER A 223 -1.42 8.25 10.95
CA SER A 223 -2.24 9.26 10.25
C SER A 223 -1.61 9.69 8.91
N ALA A 224 -2.40 10.31 8.03
CA ALA A 224 -1.91 10.85 6.76
C ALA A 224 -0.82 11.91 6.96
N GLY A 225 -0.93 12.72 8.02
CA GLY A 225 0.08 13.72 8.39
C GLY A 225 1.43 13.08 8.74
N GLU A 226 1.42 12.05 9.57
CA GLU A 226 2.64 11.32 9.95
C GLU A 226 3.24 10.56 8.75
N THR A 227 2.40 9.95 7.92
CA THR A 227 2.85 9.25 6.70
C THR A 227 3.51 10.22 5.70
N ARG A 228 2.97 11.43 5.54
CA ARG A 228 3.58 12.48 4.72
C ARG A 228 4.93 12.92 5.31
N ASN A 229 5.04 13.07 6.62
CA ASN A 229 6.30 13.43 7.27
C ASN A 229 7.36 12.35 7.06
N TYR A 230 6.97 11.07 7.15
CA TYR A 230 7.84 9.95 6.81
C TYR A 230 8.37 10.05 5.37
N LEU A 231 7.50 10.24 4.37
CA LEU A 231 7.92 10.37 2.96
C LEU A 231 8.86 11.55 2.72
N LYS A 232 8.60 12.69 3.36
CA LYS A 232 9.50 13.85 3.31
C LYS A 232 10.86 13.52 3.93
N ASN A 233 10.89 12.92 5.12
CA ASN A 233 12.12 12.51 5.78
C ASN A 233 12.95 11.58 4.90
N VAL A 234 12.32 10.62 4.22
CA VAL A 234 13.00 9.72 3.27
C VAL A 234 13.60 10.51 2.10
N ALA A 235 12.85 11.43 1.50
CA ALA A 235 13.34 12.21 0.37
C ALA A 235 14.56 13.09 0.74
N GLU A 236 14.57 13.66 1.94
CA GLU A 236 15.71 14.44 2.46
C GLU A 236 16.89 13.54 2.81
N ARG A 237 16.65 12.45 3.54
CA ARG A 237 17.70 11.50 3.99
C ARG A 237 18.50 10.91 2.85
N TYR A 238 17.86 10.68 1.71
CA TYR A 238 18.52 10.13 0.53
C TYR A 238 18.88 11.19 -0.53
N HIS A 239 18.73 12.48 -0.20
CA HIS A 239 19.06 13.61 -1.07
C HIS A 239 18.45 13.49 -2.47
N VAL A 240 17.18 13.06 -2.51
CA VAL A 240 16.44 12.91 -3.77
C VAL A 240 15.47 14.06 -4.03
N ARG A 241 15.13 14.87 -3.02
CA ARG A 241 14.16 15.97 -3.16
C ARG A 241 14.50 16.93 -4.30
N ASP A 242 15.77 17.25 -4.51
CA ASP A 242 16.23 18.17 -5.56
C ASP A 242 16.00 17.64 -6.99
N HIS A 243 15.69 16.34 -7.14
CA HIS A 243 15.31 15.75 -8.42
C HIS A 243 13.81 15.89 -8.72
N PHE A 244 13.01 16.41 -7.79
CA PHE A 244 11.56 16.58 -7.95
C PHE A 244 11.24 17.97 -8.46
N HIS A 245 10.47 18.01 -9.54
CA HIS A 245 9.93 19.22 -10.14
C HIS A 245 8.42 19.22 -9.90
N PHE A 246 8.01 20.02 -8.92
CA PHE A 246 6.62 20.16 -8.49
C PHE A 246 5.82 21.07 -9.42
N ASN A 247 4.48 21.03 -9.30
CA ASN A 247 3.58 21.81 -10.13
C ASN A 247 3.79 21.56 -11.63
N ARG A 248 4.08 20.30 -11.99
CA ARG A 248 4.33 19.82 -13.35
C ARG A 248 3.43 18.62 -13.64
N GLU A 249 2.37 18.85 -14.40
CA GLU A 249 1.45 17.79 -14.83
C GLU A 249 1.81 17.31 -16.24
N VAL A 250 2.23 16.05 -16.39
CA VAL A 250 2.47 15.46 -17.71
C VAL A 250 1.14 15.14 -18.36
N VAL A 251 0.87 15.70 -19.53
CA VAL A 251 -0.40 15.56 -20.26
C VAL A 251 -0.30 14.72 -21.54
N SER A 252 0.91 14.58 -22.09
CA SER A 252 1.18 13.71 -23.24
C SER A 252 2.61 13.18 -23.19
N ALA A 253 2.82 11.96 -23.67
CA ALA A 253 4.13 11.37 -23.91
C ALA A 253 4.11 10.62 -25.24
N VAL A 254 4.97 11.00 -26.17
CA VAL A 254 5.01 10.46 -27.54
C VAL A 254 6.37 9.82 -27.78
N TRP A 255 6.39 8.57 -28.22
CA TRP A 255 7.61 7.88 -28.62
C TRP A 255 8.02 8.25 -30.04
N HIS A 256 9.28 8.63 -30.22
CA HIS A 256 9.89 8.89 -31.51
C HIS A 256 10.89 7.78 -31.85
N GLU A 257 10.61 7.03 -32.90
CA GLU A 257 11.39 5.83 -33.27
C GLU A 257 12.80 6.18 -33.76
N ASP A 258 12.94 7.26 -34.55
CA ASP A 258 14.22 7.66 -35.16
C ASP A 258 15.25 8.08 -34.10
N GLU A 259 14.81 8.79 -33.07
CA GLU A 259 15.63 9.20 -31.93
C GLU A 259 15.73 8.13 -30.84
N SER A 260 14.78 7.19 -30.80
CA SER A 260 14.58 6.26 -29.67
C SER A 260 14.38 7.01 -28.34
N GLU A 261 13.53 8.03 -28.37
CA GLU A 261 13.24 8.90 -27.23
C GLU A 261 11.73 9.17 -27.08
N TRP A 262 11.32 9.40 -25.84
CA TRP A 262 10.03 9.96 -25.49
C TRP A 262 10.10 11.49 -25.48
N GLU A 263 9.12 12.14 -26.10
CA GLU A 263 8.83 13.56 -25.96
C GLU A 263 7.60 13.75 -25.07
N LEU A 264 7.79 14.42 -23.93
CA LEU A 264 6.74 14.67 -22.93
C LEU A 264 6.28 16.11 -23.03
N THR A 265 4.96 16.30 -23.05
CA THR A 265 4.30 17.59 -22.91
C THR A 265 3.88 17.78 -21.45
N VAL A 266 4.38 18.83 -20.81
CA VAL A 266 4.20 19.09 -19.39
C VAL A 266 3.51 20.44 -19.18
N LYS A 267 2.37 20.44 -18.49
CA LYS A 267 1.66 21.64 -18.10
C LYS A 267 2.20 22.14 -16.76
N VAL A 268 2.65 23.38 -16.73
CA VAL A 268 3.07 24.06 -15.50
C VAL A 268 1.86 24.68 -14.81
N THR A 269 1.69 24.49 -13.50
CA THR A 269 0.65 25.20 -12.75
C THR A 269 0.86 26.71 -12.87
N ASP A 270 -0.18 27.43 -13.29
CA ASP A 270 -0.17 28.89 -13.53
C ASP A 270 0.88 29.36 -14.56
N GLY A 271 1.33 28.47 -15.45
CA GLY A 271 2.32 28.77 -16.49
C GLY A 271 2.02 28.12 -17.84
N ASP A 272 2.98 28.27 -18.75
CA ASP A 272 2.92 27.69 -20.08
C ASP A 272 3.25 26.18 -20.08
N THR A 273 3.07 25.56 -21.24
CA THR A 273 3.48 24.17 -21.47
C THR A 273 4.97 24.10 -21.80
N GLU A 274 5.67 23.11 -21.25
CA GLU A 274 7.07 22.80 -21.57
C GLU A 274 7.20 21.40 -22.19
N THR A 275 8.24 21.21 -23.01
CA THR A 275 8.56 19.93 -23.67
C THR A 275 9.83 19.34 -23.09
N ILE A 276 9.78 18.05 -22.73
CA ILE A 276 10.91 17.33 -22.14
C ILE A 276 11.17 16.05 -22.95
N LYS A 277 12.39 15.91 -23.49
CA LYS A 277 12.85 14.66 -24.10
C LYS A 277 13.56 13.76 -23.09
N CYS A 278 13.40 12.44 -23.22
CA CYS A 278 14.06 11.43 -22.40
C CYS A 278 14.08 10.06 -23.08
N ASN A 279 14.97 9.16 -22.63
CA ASN A 279 15.10 7.82 -23.21
C ASN A 279 14.13 6.82 -22.58
N ALA A 280 13.74 7.01 -21.32
CA ALA A 280 12.81 6.14 -20.61
C ALA A 280 11.83 6.91 -19.73
N VAL A 281 10.62 6.37 -19.59
CA VAL A 281 9.57 6.92 -18.73
C VAL A 281 9.17 5.88 -17.68
N VAL A 282 9.08 6.30 -16.41
CA VAL A 282 8.55 5.49 -15.32
C VAL A 282 7.30 6.17 -14.78
N SER A 283 6.12 5.60 -15.01
CA SER A 283 4.86 6.15 -14.51
C SER A 283 4.51 5.57 -13.14
N GLY A 284 4.61 6.41 -12.11
CA GLY A 284 4.15 6.17 -10.74
C GLY A 284 2.94 7.02 -10.39
N SER A 285 2.05 7.29 -11.36
CA SER A 285 0.89 8.19 -11.22
C SER A 285 -0.16 7.73 -10.18
N GLY A 286 -0.11 6.46 -9.78
CA GLY A 286 -0.97 5.87 -8.76
C GLY A 286 -2.39 5.55 -9.23
N LEU A 287 -3.02 4.58 -8.56
CA LEU A 287 -4.37 4.09 -8.86
C LEU A 287 -5.48 4.94 -8.24
N PHE A 288 -5.20 5.53 -7.07
CA PHE A 288 -6.16 6.24 -6.23
C PHE A 288 -5.90 7.75 -6.24
N ALA A 289 -5.73 8.32 -7.43
CA ALA A 289 -5.45 9.75 -7.64
C ALA A 289 -6.62 10.48 -8.29
N THR A 290 -7.25 9.90 -9.31
CA THR A 290 -8.33 10.56 -10.08
C THR A 290 -9.69 10.41 -9.39
N PRO A 291 -10.30 11.49 -8.86
CA PRO A 291 -11.57 11.40 -8.14
C PRO A 291 -12.71 10.87 -9.01
N ASN A 292 -13.52 9.98 -8.45
CA ASN A 292 -14.74 9.53 -9.10
C ASN A 292 -15.92 10.41 -8.70
N LYS A 293 -16.14 11.50 -9.46
CA LYS A 293 -17.30 12.38 -9.25
C LYS A 293 -18.56 11.72 -9.86
N PRO A 294 -19.62 11.48 -9.07
CA PRO A 294 -20.80 10.79 -9.57
C PRO A 294 -21.56 11.69 -10.56
N ASN A 295 -22.11 11.09 -11.61
CA ASN A 295 -22.96 11.79 -12.57
C ASN A 295 -24.43 11.65 -12.14
N ILE A 296 -24.86 12.47 -11.18
CA ILE A 296 -26.23 12.47 -10.65
C ILE A 296 -26.98 13.67 -11.22
N LYS A 297 -28.25 13.46 -11.60
CA LYS A 297 -29.12 14.52 -12.11
C LYS A 297 -29.22 15.68 -11.11
N GLY A 298 -29.21 16.92 -11.62
CA GLY A 298 -29.34 18.14 -10.81
C GLY A 298 -28.10 18.53 -9.99
N ILE A 299 -27.03 17.74 -9.95
CA ILE A 299 -25.86 18.03 -9.10
C ILE A 299 -25.18 19.36 -9.45
N LYS A 300 -25.30 19.79 -10.72
CA LYS A 300 -24.78 21.07 -11.22
C LYS A 300 -25.65 22.28 -10.80
N ASP A 301 -26.92 22.03 -10.45
CA ASP A 301 -27.89 23.07 -10.08
C ASP A 301 -27.92 23.34 -8.57
N TYR A 302 -27.33 22.44 -7.77
CA TYR A 302 -27.19 22.57 -6.33
C TYR A 302 -26.38 23.82 -5.96
N LYS A 303 -26.93 24.66 -5.07
CA LYS A 303 -26.42 26.02 -4.80
C LYS A 303 -25.40 26.12 -3.67
N ARG A 304 -25.05 25.00 -3.04
CA ARG A 304 -24.20 24.94 -1.84
C ARG A 304 -22.93 24.10 -2.12
N PRO A 305 -21.91 24.11 -1.23
CA PRO A 305 -20.66 23.42 -1.50
C PRO A 305 -20.83 21.91 -1.76
N VAL A 306 -20.17 21.42 -2.82
CA VAL A 306 -20.01 20.00 -3.14
C VAL A 306 -18.55 19.73 -3.47
N PHE A 307 -17.88 18.89 -2.69
CA PHE A 307 -16.47 18.58 -2.93
C PHE A 307 -16.16 17.11 -2.70
N HIS A 308 -15.12 16.63 -3.38
CA HIS A 308 -14.62 15.27 -3.22
C HIS A 308 -13.54 15.22 -2.14
N THR A 309 -13.49 14.12 -1.40
CA THR A 309 -12.56 13.91 -0.27
C THR A 309 -11.08 14.03 -0.63
N ALA A 310 -10.69 13.64 -1.84
CA ALA A 310 -9.36 13.87 -2.42
C ALA A 310 -9.03 15.35 -2.72
N HIS A 311 -10.01 16.25 -2.65
CA HIS A 311 -9.85 17.69 -2.77
C HIS A 311 -10.61 18.34 -1.62
N TRP A 312 -10.25 17.96 -0.39
CA TRP A 312 -10.89 18.46 0.81
C TRP A 312 -10.79 19.99 0.86
N ASP A 313 -11.94 20.67 0.85
CA ASP A 313 -12.00 22.13 0.82
C ASP A 313 -11.92 22.68 2.25
N HIS A 314 -10.72 23.09 2.64
CA HIS A 314 -10.44 23.66 3.97
C HIS A 314 -11.12 25.02 4.22
N SER A 315 -11.72 25.65 3.19
CA SER A 315 -12.51 26.87 3.36
C SER A 315 -13.96 26.60 3.82
N VAL A 316 -14.43 25.36 3.74
CA VAL A 316 -15.80 24.98 4.07
C VAL A 316 -15.88 24.38 5.48
N ASP A 317 -16.47 25.13 6.42
CA ASP A 317 -16.73 24.66 7.78
C ASP A 317 -18.00 23.79 7.85
N TYR A 318 -17.84 22.52 8.23
CA TYR A 318 -18.95 21.57 8.39
C TYR A 318 -19.58 21.57 9.79
N ARG A 319 -18.99 22.30 10.77
CA ARG A 319 -19.49 22.33 12.15
C ARG A 319 -20.86 23.00 12.23
N ASN A 320 -21.77 22.41 13.01
CA ASN A 320 -23.16 22.85 13.14
C ASN A 320 -23.94 22.92 11.80
N LYS A 321 -23.47 22.24 10.75
CA LYS A 321 -24.14 22.16 9.44
C LYS A 321 -24.92 20.85 9.26
N ARG A 322 -25.88 20.86 8.34
CA ARG A 322 -26.50 19.65 7.79
C ARG A 322 -25.62 19.12 6.67
N VAL A 323 -25.00 17.97 6.84
CA VAL A 323 -24.01 17.41 5.91
C VAL A 323 -24.57 16.16 5.25
N ALA A 324 -24.45 16.06 3.92
CA ALA A 324 -24.60 14.80 3.21
C ALA A 324 -23.22 14.19 2.91
N LEU A 325 -23.05 12.90 3.20
CA LEU A 325 -21.87 12.13 2.81
C LEU A 325 -22.29 11.03 1.83
N LEU A 326 -21.78 11.09 0.60
CA LEU A 326 -22.04 10.09 -0.43
C LEU A 326 -20.90 9.07 -0.48
N GLY A 327 -21.19 7.81 -0.14
CA GLY A 327 -20.26 6.69 -0.20
C GLY A 327 -19.70 6.26 1.16
N THR A 328 -19.65 4.94 1.38
CA THR A 328 -19.21 4.29 2.62
C THR A 328 -18.05 3.32 2.39
N GLY A 329 -17.18 3.62 1.42
CA GLY A 329 -15.86 2.96 1.30
C GLY A 329 -14.92 3.42 2.42
N SER A 330 -13.65 3.01 2.37
CA SER A 330 -12.67 3.32 3.44
C SER A 330 -12.67 4.79 3.84
N THR A 331 -12.66 5.70 2.86
CA THR A 331 -12.68 7.15 3.10
C THR A 331 -13.94 7.64 3.81
N GLY A 332 -15.13 7.24 3.33
CA GLY A 332 -16.40 7.64 3.95
C GLY A 332 -16.53 7.10 5.37
N THR A 333 -16.16 5.84 5.58
CA THR A 333 -16.12 5.22 6.91
C THR A 333 -15.16 5.98 7.84
N GLN A 334 -13.95 6.32 7.36
CA GLN A 334 -12.94 6.98 8.18
C GLN A 334 -13.37 8.39 8.66
N LEU A 335 -13.87 9.23 7.75
CA LEU A 335 -14.16 10.63 8.08
C LEU A 335 -15.49 10.82 8.81
N ALA A 336 -16.46 9.91 8.59
CA ALA A 336 -17.83 10.11 9.05
C ALA A 336 -17.95 10.31 10.57
N PRO A 337 -17.30 9.52 11.45
CA PRO A 337 -17.41 9.70 12.90
C PRO A 337 -16.99 11.10 13.36
N THR A 338 -15.90 11.64 12.80
CA THR A 338 -15.42 12.99 13.11
C THR A 338 -16.43 14.04 12.65
N VAL A 339 -16.91 13.95 11.40
CA VAL A 339 -17.93 14.87 10.87
C VAL A 339 -19.21 14.82 11.69
N ALA A 340 -19.70 13.63 12.04
CA ALA A 340 -20.92 13.45 12.84
C ALA A 340 -20.82 14.03 14.26
N SER A 341 -19.61 14.09 14.82
CA SER A 341 -19.38 14.62 16.16
C SER A 341 -19.54 16.14 16.24
N GLU A 342 -19.34 16.85 15.13
CA GLU A 342 -19.35 18.33 15.08
C GLU A 342 -20.47 18.91 14.19
N ALA A 343 -21.02 18.13 13.27
CA ALA A 343 -22.14 18.54 12.40
C ALA A 343 -23.47 18.62 13.17
N LYS A 344 -24.36 19.52 12.75
CA LYS A 344 -25.74 19.59 13.27
C LYS A 344 -26.50 18.30 12.95
N SER A 345 -26.31 17.79 11.73
CA SER A 345 -26.79 16.46 11.33
C SER A 345 -25.93 15.91 10.20
N LEU A 346 -25.72 14.59 10.18
CA LEU A 346 -25.05 13.89 9.09
C LEU A 346 -26.01 12.88 8.46
N THR A 347 -26.19 12.94 7.15
CA THR A 347 -26.88 11.88 6.39
C THR A 347 -25.87 11.15 5.51
N VAL A 348 -25.71 9.86 5.74
CA VAL A 348 -24.82 8.99 4.99
C VAL A 348 -25.62 8.27 3.92
N TYR A 349 -25.23 8.45 2.65
CA TYR A 349 -25.82 7.77 1.51
C TYR A 349 -24.96 6.56 1.14
N GLN A 350 -25.52 5.37 1.35
CA GLN A 350 -24.87 4.09 1.10
C GLN A 350 -25.55 3.34 -0.03
N ARG A 351 -24.82 3.10 -1.12
CA ARG A 351 -25.28 2.24 -2.21
C ARG A 351 -25.08 0.75 -1.93
N THR A 352 -23.90 0.38 -1.43
CA THR A 352 -23.56 -1.01 -1.14
C THR A 352 -22.75 -1.04 0.15
N PRO A 353 -23.18 -1.79 1.18
CA PRO A 353 -22.39 -1.94 2.40
C PRO A 353 -21.06 -2.65 2.11
N ASN A 354 -20.00 -2.25 2.81
CA ASN A 354 -18.69 -2.90 2.75
C ASN A 354 -18.49 -3.78 3.98
N TRP A 355 -17.62 -4.78 3.85
CA TRP A 355 -17.13 -5.54 5.00
C TRP A 355 -16.22 -4.65 5.85
N ILE A 356 -16.73 -4.18 6.99
CA ILE A 356 -16.00 -3.37 7.95
C ILE A 356 -15.55 -4.26 9.12
N MET A 357 -14.26 -4.26 9.42
CA MET A 357 -13.64 -5.09 10.45
C MET A 357 -13.20 -4.24 11.65
N ASN A 358 -13.37 -4.79 12.85
CA ASN A 358 -12.70 -4.24 14.02
C ASN A 358 -11.18 -4.40 13.88
N MET A 359 -10.44 -3.40 14.37
CA MET A 359 -8.99 -3.43 14.49
C MET A 359 -8.60 -2.85 15.84
N ASP A 360 -8.24 -3.73 16.76
CA ASP A 360 -7.86 -3.33 18.10
C ASP A 360 -6.64 -2.42 18.05
N GLY A 361 -6.69 -1.32 18.82
CA GLY A 361 -5.62 -0.34 18.85
C GLY A 361 -5.42 0.43 17.55
N TYR A 362 -6.43 0.56 16.67
CA TYR A 362 -6.28 1.27 15.40
C TYR A 362 -5.79 2.73 15.54
N ARG A 363 -6.19 3.42 16.62
CA ARG A 363 -5.69 4.76 16.99
C ARG A 363 -4.68 4.72 18.15
N ALA A 364 -4.17 3.54 18.50
CA ALA A 364 -3.21 3.41 19.59
C ALA A 364 -1.89 4.05 19.20
N ARG A 365 -1.32 4.79 20.15
CA ARG A 365 0.01 5.36 20.05
C ARG A 365 1.04 4.35 20.50
N THR A 366 2.22 4.43 19.90
CA THR A 366 3.40 3.78 20.45
C THR A 366 3.85 4.58 21.68
N ASP A 367 4.47 3.91 22.65
CA ASP A 367 5.01 4.56 23.85
C ASP A 367 6.51 4.31 23.99
N GLY A 368 7.11 4.91 25.01
CA GLY A 368 8.56 4.83 25.28
C GLY A 368 9.07 3.40 25.46
N HIS A 369 8.24 2.44 25.89
CA HIS A 369 8.65 1.06 26.10
C HIS A 369 8.83 0.32 24.76
N VAL A 370 7.88 0.54 23.84
CA VAL A 370 7.95 -0.03 22.49
C VAL A 370 9.15 0.56 21.75
N ARG A 371 9.37 1.88 21.89
CA ARG A 371 10.54 2.54 21.31
C ARG A 371 11.84 2.02 21.91
N TYR A 372 11.90 1.82 23.23
CA TYR A 372 13.04 1.23 23.91
C TYR A 372 13.44 -0.11 23.31
N MET A 373 12.47 -1.02 23.08
CA MET A 373 12.76 -2.32 22.46
C MET A 373 13.35 -2.18 21.05
N PHE A 374 12.86 -1.26 20.23
CA PHE A 374 13.42 -1.03 18.89
C PHE A 374 14.81 -0.40 18.90
N ASP A 375 15.10 0.44 19.90
CA ASP A 375 16.38 1.13 20.02
C ASP A 375 17.47 0.29 20.68
N HIS A 376 17.10 -0.58 21.62
CA HIS A 376 18.05 -1.25 22.50
C HIS A 376 18.16 -2.75 22.24
N MET A 377 17.10 -3.44 21.83
CA MET A 377 17.22 -4.87 21.54
C MET A 377 17.68 -5.06 20.08
N PRO A 378 18.94 -5.50 19.82
CA PRO A 378 19.42 -5.61 18.46
C PRO A 378 18.57 -6.61 17.67
N TYR A 379 18.29 -6.27 16.40
CA TYR A 379 17.46 -7.06 15.48
C TYR A 379 15.97 -7.21 15.85
N TYR A 380 15.50 -6.69 16.99
CA TYR A 380 14.09 -6.79 17.36
C TYR A 380 13.17 -6.11 16.34
N TRP A 381 13.54 -4.93 15.83
CA TRP A 381 12.78 -4.25 14.78
C TRP A 381 12.64 -5.09 13.51
N ASN A 382 13.71 -5.78 13.08
CA ASN A 382 13.71 -6.65 11.90
C ASN A 382 12.70 -7.79 12.07
N TRP A 383 12.78 -8.51 13.20
CA TRP A 383 11.87 -9.62 13.50
C TRP A 383 10.43 -9.16 13.76
N TYR A 384 10.23 -7.96 14.32
CA TYR A 384 8.91 -7.37 14.49
C TYR A 384 8.25 -7.07 13.13
N CYS A 385 9.01 -6.45 12.20
CA CYS A 385 8.55 -6.21 10.84
C CYS A 385 8.26 -7.53 10.12
N TYR A 386 9.15 -8.51 10.26
CA TYR A 386 8.98 -9.85 9.67
C TYR A 386 7.73 -10.56 10.21
N SER A 387 7.48 -10.49 11.51
CA SER A 387 6.26 -11.03 12.12
C SER A 387 5.00 -10.40 11.52
N SER A 388 4.97 -9.07 11.32
CA SER A 388 3.85 -8.39 10.67
C SER A 388 3.70 -8.81 9.20
N HIS A 389 4.81 -9.02 8.50
CA HIS A 389 4.82 -9.50 7.11
C HIS A 389 4.25 -10.92 7.02
N VAL A 390 4.72 -11.88 7.81
CA VAL A 390 4.22 -13.28 7.84
C VAL A 390 2.72 -13.34 8.09
N THR A 391 2.21 -12.55 9.03
CA THR A 391 0.76 -12.46 9.27
C THR A 391 0.03 -11.89 8.06
N SER A 392 0.56 -10.85 7.41
CA SER A 392 -0.06 -10.24 6.22
C SER A 392 -0.13 -11.20 5.02
N GLN A 393 0.88 -12.07 4.85
CA GLN A 393 0.95 -13.03 3.74
C GLN A 393 -0.20 -14.03 3.75
N GLN A 394 -0.82 -14.26 4.90
CA GLN A 394 -1.95 -15.20 5.00
C GLN A 394 -3.20 -14.71 4.26
N LEU A 395 -3.32 -13.40 3.99
CA LEU A 395 -4.46 -12.83 3.27
C LEU A 395 -4.64 -13.43 1.88
N GLN A 396 -3.54 -13.78 1.20
CA GLN A 396 -3.62 -14.32 -0.15
C GLN A 396 -4.45 -15.61 -0.17
N TYR A 397 -4.30 -16.50 0.81
CA TYR A 397 -5.02 -17.78 0.84
C TYR A 397 -6.52 -17.67 1.14
N LEU A 398 -7.02 -16.48 1.49
CA LEU A 398 -8.45 -16.25 1.74
C LEU A 398 -9.24 -15.91 0.47
N GLN A 399 -8.57 -15.64 -0.64
CA GLN A 399 -9.17 -15.08 -1.86
C GLN A 399 -9.43 -16.13 -2.96
N LYS A 400 -9.06 -17.39 -2.73
CA LYS A 400 -9.18 -18.48 -3.71
C LYS A 400 -10.43 -19.32 -3.49
N TYR A 401 -11.09 -19.75 -4.55
CA TYR A 401 -12.14 -20.77 -4.44
C TYR A 401 -11.56 -22.14 -4.05
N ASP A 402 -12.32 -22.86 -3.23
CA ASP A 402 -12.08 -24.25 -2.87
C ASP A 402 -13.31 -25.07 -3.26
N ARG A 403 -13.21 -25.82 -4.35
CA ARG A 403 -14.33 -26.57 -4.93
C ARG A 403 -14.75 -27.74 -4.04
N ASP A 404 -13.83 -28.33 -3.29
CA ASP A 404 -14.13 -29.42 -2.34
C ASP A 404 -14.88 -28.89 -1.12
N TRP A 405 -14.52 -27.70 -0.65
CA TRP A 405 -15.26 -26.99 0.40
C TRP A 405 -16.67 -26.61 -0.08
N GLN A 406 -16.79 -26.05 -1.29
CA GLN A 406 -18.08 -25.70 -1.89
C GLN A 406 -19.01 -26.91 -2.06
N ALA A 407 -18.48 -28.05 -2.49
CA ALA A 407 -19.23 -29.30 -2.62
C ALA A 407 -19.82 -29.80 -1.28
N LYS A 408 -19.23 -29.40 -0.15
CA LYS A 408 -19.70 -29.71 1.21
C LYS A 408 -20.68 -28.66 1.77
N GLY A 409 -21.08 -27.69 0.96
CA GLY A 409 -21.99 -26.60 1.35
C GLY A 409 -21.28 -25.32 1.80
N GLY A 410 -19.96 -25.24 1.64
CA GLY A 410 -19.19 -24.02 1.81
C GLY A 410 -19.43 -22.97 0.71
N LEU A 411 -19.01 -21.72 0.94
CA LEU A 411 -19.23 -20.63 -0.02
C LEU A 411 -18.00 -20.36 -0.88
N ILE A 412 -16.84 -20.07 -0.27
CA ILE A 412 -15.61 -19.72 -0.99
C ILE A 412 -14.50 -20.73 -0.69
N ASN A 413 -14.05 -20.72 0.56
CA ASN A 413 -13.15 -21.68 1.17
C ASN A 413 -13.35 -21.59 2.69
N GLU A 414 -12.91 -22.60 3.45
CA GLU A 414 -13.16 -22.67 4.89
C GLU A 414 -12.70 -21.41 5.63
N ARG A 415 -11.51 -20.89 5.32
CA ARG A 415 -10.94 -19.72 6.00
C ARG A 415 -11.69 -18.43 5.66
N ASN A 416 -12.12 -18.25 4.41
CA ASN A 416 -12.94 -17.10 4.01
C ASN A 416 -14.32 -17.14 4.68
N ASP A 417 -14.93 -18.32 4.77
CA ASP A 417 -16.23 -18.50 5.43
C ASP A 417 -16.14 -18.23 6.94
N ILE A 418 -15.01 -18.56 7.58
CA ILE A 418 -14.70 -18.13 8.95
C ILE A 418 -14.63 -16.59 9.04
N VAL A 419 -13.94 -15.91 8.11
CA VAL A 419 -13.94 -14.43 8.07
C VAL A 419 -15.36 -13.88 7.94
N ARG A 420 -16.17 -14.41 7.02
CA ARG A 420 -17.55 -14.00 6.79
C ARG A 420 -18.37 -14.11 8.07
N ARG A 421 -18.28 -15.24 8.77
CA ARG A 421 -18.99 -15.49 10.02
C ARG A 421 -18.61 -14.46 11.09
N ASN A 422 -17.32 -14.29 11.35
CA ASN A 422 -16.82 -13.39 12.39
C ASN A 422 -17.18 -11.92 12.11
N LEU A 423 -17.09 -11.48 10.84
CA LEU A 423 -17.53 -10.15 10.45
C LEU A 423 -19.05 -9.99 10.58
N THR A 424 -19.82 -11.02 10.23
CA THR A 424 -21.29 -11.01 10.37
C THR A 424 -21.69 -10.90 11.85
N GLU A 425 -21.04 -11.65 12.73
CA GLU A 425 -21.24 -11.56 14.19
C GLU A 425 -20.91 -10.16 14.72
N TYR A 426 -19.77 -9.59 14.31
CA TYR A 426 -19.39 -8.21 14.67
C TYR A 426 -20.43 -7.19 14.22
N ILE A 427 -20.82 -7.20 12.94
CA ILE A 427 -21.81 -6.27 12.37
C ILE A 427 -23.18 -6.44 13.04
N THR A 428 -23.59 -7.68 13.29
CA THR A 428 -24.85 -7.98 13.99
C THR A 428 -24.84 -7.42 15.41
N SER A 429 -23.71 -7.55 16.12
CA SER A 429 -23.56 -6.98 17.47
C SER A 429 -23.73 -5.45 17.47
N LYS A 430 -23.21 -4.78 16.43
CA LYS A 430 -23.32 -3.33 16.27
C LYS A 430 -24.72 -2.86 15.90
N ALA A 431 -25.47 -3.64 15.12
CA ALA A 431 -26.86 -3.36 14.75
C ALA A 431 -27.87 -3.60 15.89
N LYS A 432 -27.48 -4.32 16.94
CA LYS A 432 -28.39 -4.74 18.03
C LYS A 432 -29.13 -3.56 18.65
N GLY A 433 -30.46 -3.63 18.64
CA GLY A 433 -31.35 -2.62 19.22
C GLY A 433 -31.76 -1.49 18.27
N ILE A 434 -31.34 -1.52 17.01
CA ILE A 434 -31.72 -0.51 16.00
C ILE A 434 -32.53 -1.22 14.88
N PRO A 435 -33.87 -1.06 14.86
CA PRO A 435 -34.73 -1.73 13.88
C PRO A 435 -34.32 -1.44 12.43
N GLY A 436 -34.23 -2.49 11.60
CA GLY A 436 -33.94 -2.36 10.17
C GLY A 436 -32.50 -2.00 9.81
N LEU A 437 -31.60 -1.80 10.79
CA LEU A 437 -30.23 -1.39 10.53
C LEU A 437 -29.39 -2.52 9.93
N LEU A 438 -29.56 -3.75 10.43
CA LEU A 438 -28.75 -4.91 10.01
C LEU A 438 -28.91 -5.18 8.51
N GLU A 439 -30.13 -5.11 8.01
CA GLU A 439 -30.48 -5.30 6.59
C GLU A 439 -29.81 -4.26 5.69
N LYS A 440 -29.58 -3.05 6.22
CA LYS A 440 -28.91 -1.96 5.50
C LYS A 440 -27.39 -2.09 5.48
N ILE A 441 -26.78 -2.61 6.55
CA ILE A 441 -25.31 -2.58 6.74
C ILE A 441 -24.60 -3.92 6.52
N LEU A 442 -25.32 -5.03 6.41
CA LEU A 442 -24.72 -6.35 6.21
C LEU A 442 -24.41 -6.60 4.72
N PRO A 443 -23.13 -6.78 4.32
CA PRO A 443 -22.78 -7.10 2.94
C PRO A 443 -23.20 -8.52 2.53
N LYS A 444 -23.53 -8.68 1.25
CA LYS A 444 -23.95 -9.97 0.67
C LYS A 444 -22.80 -10.70 -0.06
N HIS A 445 -21.89 -9.96 -0.69
CA HIS A 445 -20.74 -10.49 -1.44
C HIS A 445 -19.68 -11.11 -0.52
N ALA A 446 -18.76 -11.91 -1.08
CA ALA A 446 -17.63 -12.49 -0.35
C ALA A 446 -16.71 -11.45 0.34
N PRO A 447 -16.28 -11.67 1.61
CA PRO A 447 -15.19 -10.91 2.20
C PRO A 447 -13.93 -10.96 1.33
N LEU A 448 -13.17 -9.86 1.31
CA LEU A 448 -11.95 -9.68 0.53
C LEU A 448 -12.12 -9.61 -1.00
N VAL A 449 -13.37 -9.60 -1.50
CA VAL A 449 -13.61 -9.26 -2.91
C VAL A 449 -13.20 -7.83 -3.23
N ARG A 450 -13.25 -6.97 -2.20
CA ARG A 450 -12.66 -5.64 -2.11
C ARG A 450 -11.85 -5.59 -0.82
N ARG A 451 -10.94 -4.63 -0.72
CA ARG A 451 -10.17 -4.39 0.52
C ARG A 451 -11.14 -4.19 1.69
N LEU A 452 -10.88 -4.87 2.81
CA LEU A 452 -11.67 -4.69 4.03
C LEU A 452 -11.51 -3.27 4.55
N VAL A 453 -12.60 -2.70 5.07
CA VAL A 453 -12.58 -1.38 5.69
C VAL A 453 -12.35 -1.56 7.19
N VAL A 454 -11.58 -0.66 7.81
CA VAL A 454 -11.39 -0.67 9.26
C VAL A 454 -12.50 0.15 9.92
N ASP A 455 -13.14 -0.41 10.95
CA ASP A 455 -14.07 0.34 11.78
C ASP A 455 -13.29 1.31 12.69
N ASN A 456 -13.52 2.61 12.52
CA ASN A 456 -12.96 3.66 13.38
C ASN A 456 -14.07 4.41 14.13
N GLY A 457 -15.15 3.71 14.48
CA GLY A 457 -16.33 4.25 15.14
C GLY A 457 -17.50 4.50 14.19
N PHE A 458 -17.46 3.93 12.98
CA PHE A 458 -18.51 4.11 11.98
C PHE A 458 -19.83 3.52 12.43
N TYR A 459 -19.83 2.29 12.95
CA TYR A 459 -21.07 1.68 13.41
C TYR A 459 -21.62 2.35 14.68
N ASP A 460 -20.73 2.78 15.58
CA ASP A 460 -21.14 3.49 16.80
C ASP A 460 -21.70 4.88 16.48
N MET A 461 -21.16 5.55 15.46
CA MET A 461 -21.70 6.80 14.92
C MET A 461 -23.15 6.66 14.44
N LEU A 462 -23.51 5.54 13.79
CA LEU A 462 -24.87 5.32 13.28
C LEU A 462 -25.94 5.24 14.39
N ARG A 463 -25.53 5.13 15.66
CA ARG A 463 -26.43 5.12 16.83
C ARG A 463 -26.79 6.52 17.32
N ARG A 464 -26.14 7.57 16.81
CA ARG A 464 -26.35 8.95 17.26
C ARG A 464 -27.65 9.50 16.70
N ASP A 465 -28.36 10.29 17.50
CA ASP A 465 -29.62 10.93 17.11
C ASP A 465 -29.48 11.89 15.93
N ASN A 466 -28.28 12.45 15.72
CA ASN A 466 -28.00 13.39 14.63
C ASN A 466 -27.52 12.71 13.34
N VAL A 467 -27.54 11.37 13.25
CA VAL A 467 -27.03 10.60 12.11
C VAL A 467 -28.13 9.79 11.45
N GLY A 468 -28.26 9.91 10.13
CA GLY A 468 -29.17 9.11 9.31
C GLY A 468 -28.42 8.26 8.28
N LEU A 469 -28.86 7.03 8.06
CA LEU A 469 -28.38 6.15 6.97
C LEU A 469 -29.47 5.98 5.91
N VAL A 470 -29.18 6.46 4.70
CA VAL A 470 -30.04 6.36 3.52
C VAL A 470 -29.47 5.32 2.57
N THR A 471 -30.30 4.36 2.20
CA THR A 471 -29.95 3.25 1.28
C THR A 471 -30.76 3.29 -0.01
N GLU A 472 -31.74 4.19 -0.08
CA GLU A 472 -32.56 4.47 -1.24
C GLU A 472 -31.72 5.16 -2.32
N ASP A 473 -31.99 4.82 -3.58
CA ASP A 473 -31.30 5.44 -4.72
C ASP A 473 -31.55 6.95 -4.76
N ILE A 474 -30.51 7.70 -5.14
CA ILE A 474 -30.64 9.14 -5.37
C ILE A 474 -31.27 9.36 -6.74
N ASP A 475 -32.43 10.02 -6.78
CA ASP A 475 -33.11 10.40 -8.03
C ASP A 475 -32.47 11.68 -8.61
N THR A 476 -32.44 12.75 -7.83
CA THR A 476 -31.88 14.04 -8.27
C THR A 476 -31.40 14.88 -7.09
N PHE A 477 -30.42 15.73 -7.34
CA PHE A 477 -30.17 16.89 -6.51
C PHE A 477 -31.24 17.95 -6.83
N THR A 478 -31.66 18.68 -5.81
CA THR A 478 -32.46 19.91 -5.93
C THR A 478 -31.55 21.11 -5.69
N GLU A 479 -32.08 22.34 -5.71
CA GLU A 479 -31.24 23.52 -5.45
C GLU A 479 -30.64 23.54 -4.03
N THR A 480 -31.32 22.92 -3.06
CA THR A 480 -30.98 22.95 -1.63
C THR A 480 -30.74 21.58 -1.00
N GLY A 481 -31.03 20.48 -1.71
CA GLY A 481 -31.04 19.14 -1.14
C GLY A 481 -30.82 18.01 -2.13
N ILE A 482 -31.11 16.80 -1.65
CA ILE A 482 -31.05 15.55 -2.39
C ILE A 482 -32.39 14.84 -2.23
N LYS A 483 -33.02 14.51 -3.36
CA LYS A 483 -34.25 13.73 -3.44
C LYS A 483 -33.92 12.27 -3.77
N THR A 484 -34.43 11.37 -2.95
CA THR A 484 -34.33 9.91 -3.16
C THR A 484 -35.51 9.37 -3.98
N ALA A 485 -35.36 8.17 -4.54
CA ALA A 485 -36.35 7.54 -5.40
C ALA A 485 -37.69 7.24 -4.71
N ASP A 486 -37.69 7.18 -3.37
CA ASP A 486 -38.90 7.11 -2.53
C ASP A 486 -39.68 8.44 -2.45
N GLY A 487 -39.18 9.50 -3.11
CA GLY A 487 -39.79 10.83 -3.15
C GLY A 487 -39.36 11.74 -2.00
N VAL A 488 -38.57 11.26 -1.03
CA VAL A 488 -38.15 12.04 0.13
C VAL A 488 -37.01 12.98 -0.23
N GLU A 489 -37.20 14.27 0.03
CA GLU A 489 -36.18 15.30 -0.12
C GLU A 489 -35.56 15.67 1.23
N ARG A 490 -34.24 15.80 1.26
CA ARG A 490 -33.48 16.23 2.44
C ARG A 490 -32.58 17.40 2.06
N GLU A 491 -32.68 18.49 2.81
CA GLU A 491 -31.83 19.67 2.60
C GLU A 491 -30.50 19.56 3.31
N PHE A 492 -29.43 20.03 2.66
CA PHE A 492 -28.07 20.00 3.21
C PHE A 492 -27.35 21.31 3.00
N ASP A 493 -26.53 21.72 3.95
CA ASP A 493 -25.70 22.91 3.84
C ASP A 493 -24.41 22.65 3.04
N LEU A 494 -23.98 21.39 2.95
CA LEU A 494 -22.89 20.92 2.07
C LEU A 494 -23.00 19.43 1.77
N VAL A 495 -22.32 19.00 0.70
CA VAL A 495 -22.22 17.59 0.28
C VAL A 495 -20.76 17.17 0.13
N ILE A 496 -20.39 16.11 0.83
CA ILE A 496 -19.07 15.47 0.78
C ILE A 496 -19.16 14.22 -0.09
N LEU A 497 -18.31 14.14 -1.13
CA LEU A 497 -18.22 12.98 -2.01
C LEU A 497 -17.08 12.05 -1.54
N GLY A 498 -17.46 10.99 -0.82
CA GLY A 498 -16.64 9.81 -0.49
C GLY A 498 -16.76 8.72 -1.56
N THR A 499 -16.87 9.12 -2.84
CA THR A 499 -17.28 8.27 -3.97
C THR A 499 -16.13 7.54 -4.67
N GLY A 500 -14.94 7.56 -4.07
CA GLY A 500 -13.77 6.79 -4.49
C GLY A 500 -13.04 7.38 -5.71
N PHE A 501 -12.35 6.52 -6.45
CA PHE A 501 -11.46 6.94 -7.55
C PHE A 501 -11.75 6.16 -8.82
N LYS A 502 -11.37 6.73 -9.97
CA LYS A 502 -11.43 6.07 -11.28
C LYS A 502 -10.25 5.12 -11.46
N VAL A 503 -10.22 4.04 -10.69
CA VAL A 503 -9.07 3.12 -10.62
C VAL A 503 -8.73 2.39 -11.93
N GLN A 504 -9.64 2.35 -12.90
CA GLN A 504 -9.37 1.74 -14.21
C GLN A 504 -8.81 2.75 -15.21
N GLN A 505 -8.77 4.04 -14.83
CA GLN A 505 -8.20 5.11 -15.63
C GLN A 505 -6.71 5.25 -15.32
N TYR A 506 -5.93 4.27 -15.77
CA TYR A 506 -4.49 4.21 -15.55
C TYR A 506 -3.73 5.37 -16.18
N PHE A 507 -2.63 5.78 -15.52
CA PHE A 507 -1.66 6.78 -15.99
C PHE A 507 -2.21 8.18 -16.34
N TRP A 508 -3.42 8.48 -15.89
CA TRP A 508 -4.09 9.75 -16.13
C TRP A 508 -3.38 10.94 -15.45
N PRO A 509 -3.30 12.12 -16.11
CA PRO A 509 -3.95 12.53 -17.35
C PRO A 509 -3.10 12.36 -18.60
N CYS A 510 -1.91 11.78 -18.46
CA CYS A 510 -0.98 11.65 -19.57
C CYS A 510 -1.53 10.71 -20.63
N LYS A 511 -1.68 11.20 -21.86
CA LYS A 511 -1.92 10.36 -23.03
C LYS A 511 -0.59 9.80 -23.51
N TYR A 512 -0.46 8.48 -23.55
CA TYR A 512 0.74 7.82 -24.06
C TYR A 512 0.53 7.38 -25.51
N VAL A 513 1.47 7.75 -26.36
CA VAL A 513 1.51 7.38 -27.78
C VAL A 513 2.81 6.63 -28.05
N GLY A 514 2.70 5.33 -28.29
CA GLY A 514 3.82 4.45 -28.59
C GLY A 514 4.13 4.38 -30.08
N ARG A 515 4.72 3.26 -30.50
CA ARG A 515 5.10 2.99 -31.89
C ARG A 515 3.90 3.09 -32.84
N ASN A 516 4.17 3.61 -34.04
CA ASN A 516 3.18 3.75 -35.12
C ASN A 516 1.92 4.55 -34.72
N GLY A 517 2.02 5.42 -33.71
CA GLY A 517 0.91 6.23 -33.22
C GLY A 517 -0.08 5.50 -32.31
N ALA A 518 0.21 4.26 -31.88
CA ALA A 518 -0.68 3.49 -31.03
C ALA A 518 -0.83 4.12 -29.63
N THR A 519 -2.06 4.20 -29.14
CA THR A 519 -2.35 4.73 -27.79
C THR A 519 -2.68 3.62 -26.80
N LEU A 520 -2.47 3.86 -25.50
CA LEU A 520 -2.86 2.89 -24.47
C LEU A 520 -4.37 2.65 -24.46
N GLU A 521 -5.16 3.69 -24.70
CA GLU A 521 -6.61 3.61 -24.81
C GLU A 521 -7.05 2.71 -25.97
N GLU A 522 -6.37 2.77 -27.12
CA GLU A 522 -6.64 1.87 -28.25
C GLU A 522 -6.24 0.43 -27.95
N LEU A 523 -5.08 0.22 -27.31
CA LEU A 523 -4.60 -1.12 -26.93
C LEU A 523 -5.58 -1.82 -25.98
N TRP A 524 -6.19 -1.05 -25.08
CA TRP A 524 -7.09 -1.56 -24.05
C TRP A 524 -8.57 -1.57 -24.44
N LYS A 525 -8.92 -1.11 -25.66
CA LYS A 525 -10.31 -1.00 -26.12
C LYS A 525 -11.07 -2.33 -26.14
N LYS A 526 -10.38 -3.46 -26.30
CA LYS A 526 -11.01 -4.78 -26.48
C LYS A 526 -11.55 -5.36 -25.18
N ASP A 527 -10.72 -5.38 -24.14
CA ASP A 527 -10.98 -6.10 -22.89
C ASP A 527 -10.39 -5.40 -21.65
N GLY A 528 -10.04 -4.12 -21.82
CA GLY A 528 -9.56 -3.22 -20.77
C GLY A 528 -8.05 -3.29 -20.50
N PRO A 529 -7.60 -2.62 -19.43
CA PRO A 529 -6.18 -2.44 -19.15
C PRO A 529 -5.42 -3.74 -18.87
N ARG A 530 -4.26 -3.88 -19.51
CA ARG A 530 -3.35 -5.03 -19.41
C ARG A 530 -1.90 -4.59 -19.50
N SER A 531 -1.00 -5.36 -18.88
CA SER A 531 0.45 -5.18 -18.93
C SER A 531 1.16 -6.54 -18.83
N TYR A 532 2.44 -6.60 -19.22
CA TYR A 532 3.31 -7.73 -18.91
C TYR A 532 3.92 -7.51 -17.52
N LEU A 533 3.73 -8.49 -16.63
CA LEU A 533 4.21 -8.47 -15.24
C LEU A 533 3.80 -7.24 -14.41
N GLY A 534 2.79 -6.46 -14.81
CA GLY A 534 2.45 -5.18 -14.15
C GLY A 534 3.28 -3.98 -14.62
N LEU A 535 4.41 -4.23 -15.30
CA LEU A 535 5.54 -3.31 -15.42
C LEU A 535 5.72 -2.72 -16.81
N VAL A 536 5.46 -3.47 -17.88
CA VAL A 536 5.79 -3.06 -19.26
C VAL A 536 4.64 -3.37 -20.21
N ILE A 537 4.57 -2.66 -21.33
CA ILE A 537 3.46 -2.74 -22.30
C ILE A 537 4.05 -2.78 -23.71
N PRO A 538 3.70 -3.79 -24.55
CA PRO A 538 4.26 -3.92 -25.89
C PRO A 538 3.86 -2.74 -26.78
N GLY A 539 4.81 -2.26 -27.59
CA GLY A 539 4.63 -1.09 -28.46
C GLY A 539 4.90 0.25 -27.76
N PHE A 540 5.29 0.23 -26.48
CA PHE A 540 5.68 1.41 -25.69
C PHE A 540 7.10 1.21 -25.16
N PRO A 541 8.13 1.34 -26.02
CA PRO A 541 9.51 1.03 -25.64
C PRO A 541 9.99 1.90 -24.47
N ASN A 542 10.77 1.31 -23.55
CA ASN A 542 11.29 2.00 -22.36
C ASN A 542 10.24 2.68 -21.47
N PHE A 543 8.95 2.31 -21.60
CA PHE A 543 7.90 2.72 -20.68
C PHE A 543 7.74 1.68 -19.58
N PHE A 544 7.87 2.13 -18.33
CA PHE A 544 7.70 1.31 -17.13
C PHE A 544 6.55 1.84 -16.29
N SER A 545 5.76 0.92 -15.75
CA SER A 545 4.55 1.19 -14.97
C SER A 545 4.75 0.73 -13.54
N PHE A 546 4.62 1.63 -12.57
CA PHE A 546 4.56 1.28 -11.16
C PHE A 546 3.10 1.33 -10.71
N TYR A 547 2.60 0.19 -10.24
CA TYR A 547 1.20 0.02 -9.85
C TYR A 547 0.17 0.21 -10.98
N GLY A 548 0.49 -0.30 -12.17
CA GLY A 548 -0.40 -0.34 -13.33
C GLY A 548 -1.37 -1.54 -13.37
N PRO A 549 -1.85 -1.92 -14.56
CA PRO A 549 -2.85 -2.98 -14.72
C PRO A 549 -2.37 -4.33 -14.20
N ASN A 550 -3.23 -5.00 -13.41
CA ASN A 550 -3.00 -6.30 -12.78
C ASN A 550 -1.70 -6.38 -11.96
N HIS A 551 -1.34 -5.27 -11.32
CA HIS A 551 -0.08 -5.11 -10.59
C HIS A 551 -0.26 -5.18 -9.06
N GLN A 552 -1.50 -5.07 -8.55
CA GLN A 552 -1.74 -5.09 -7.11
C GLN A 552 -1.50 -6.50 -6.53
N PRO A 553 -0.52 -6.68 -5.64
CA PRO A 553 -0.20 -7.97 -5.04
C PRO A 553 -1.30 -8.41 -4.07
N ARG A 554 -1.40 -9.72 -3.84
CA ARG A 554 -2.42 -10.32 -2.95
C ARG A 554 -2.26 -9.96 -1.48
N SER A 555 -1.04 -9.67 -1.06
CA SER A 555 -0.64 -9.42 0.33
C SER A 555 0.69 -8.64 0.39
N GLY A 556 1.12 -8.30 1.61
CA GLY A 556 2.36 -7.58 1.87
C GLY A 556 2.19 -6.05 1.92
N GLY A 557 3.32 -5.35 2.10
CA GLY A 557 3.38 -3.90 2.18
C GLY A 557 3.63 -3.25 0.81
N PHE A 558 2.87 -2.19 0.48
CA PHE A 558 3.01 -1.51 -0.82
C PHE A 558 4.39 -0.89 -1.05
N TYR A 559 5.05 -0.40 0.01
CA TYR A 559 6.41 0.15 -0.07
C TYR A 559 7.43 -0.89 -0.56
N SER A 560 7.32 -2.13 -0.08
CA SER A 560 8.18 -3.22 -0.53
C SER A 560 8.05 -3.48 -2.02
N TRP A 561 6.83 -3.46 -2.54
CA TRP A 561 6.60 -3.62 -3.97
C TRP A 561 7.11 -2.43 -4.79
N GLY A 562 6.98 -1.20 -4.30
CA GLY A 562 7.62 -0.04 -4.92
C GLY A 562 9.14 -0.20 -5.07
N GLU A 563 9.81 -0.77 -4.07
CA GLU A 563 11.24 -1.10 -4.14
C GLU A 563 11.53 -2.21 -5.16
N ILE A 564 10.75 -3.30 -5.15
CA ILE A 564 10.92 -4.42 -6.11
C ILE A 564 10.78 -3.93 -7.55
N TRP A 565 9.75 -3.13 -7.84
CA TRP A 565 9.53 -2.57 -9.18
C TRP A 565 10.65 -1.60 -9.56
N SER A 566 11.15 -0.82 -8.60
CA SER A 566 12.31 0.04 -8.82
C SER A 566 13.58 -0.74 -9.15
N ARG A 567 13.79 -1.90 -8.53
CA ARG A 567 14.89 -2.81 -8.86
C ARG A 567 14.76 -3.31 -10.29
N TYR A 568 13.60 -3.88 -10.65
CA TYR A 568 13.36 -4.43 -11.98
C TYR A 568 13.63 -3.38 -13.08
N THR A 569 13.04 -2.20 -12.95
CA THR A 569 13.23 -1.10 -13.90
C THR A 569 14.67 -0.59 -13.93
N ALA A 570 15.32 -0.46 -12.77
CA ALA A 570 16.73 -0.08 -12.73
C ALA A 570 17.63 -1.10 -13.44
N THR A 571 17.40 -2.40 -13.24
CA THR A 571 18.13 -3.47 -13.93
C THR A 571 17.95 -3.41 -15.44
N ALA A 572 16.73 -3.11 -15.92
CA ALA A 572 16.49 -2.91 -17.35
C ALA A 572 17.27 -1.70 -17.91
N ILE A 573 17.25 -0.56 -17.22
CA ILE A 573 17.98 0.66 -17.63
C ILE A 573 19.50 0.42 -17.61
N ILE A 574 20.01 -0.24 -16.57
CA ILE A 574 21.42 -0.65 -16.47
C ILE A 574 21.81 -1.47 -17.69
N HIS A 575 21.02 -2.47 -18.05
CA HIS A 575 21.29 -3.32 -19.21
C HIS A 575 21.38 -2.50 -20.51
N LEU A 576 20.44 -1.56 -20.73
CA LEU A 576 20.46 -0.69 -21.89
C LEU A 576 21.75 0.15 -21.97
N ILE A 577 22.14 0.76 -20.84
CA ILE A 577 23.34 1.59 -20.76
C ILE A 577 24.61 0.75 -20.94
N GLU A 578 24.74 -0.38 -20.24
CA GLU A 578 25.94 -1.23 -20.30
C GLU A 578 26.19 -1.77 -21.72
N ASN A 579 25.13 -2.10 -22.45
CA ASN A 579 25.21 -2.73 -23.77
C ASN A 579 25.05 -1.76 -24.95
N ASP A 580 25.06 -0.44 -24.69
CA ASP A 580 24.89 0.61 -25.71
C ASP A 580 23.60 0.43 -26.54
N LYS A 581 22.52 0.01 -25.87
CA LYS A 581 21.19 -0.18 -26.42
C LYS A 581 20.31 1.02 -26.13
N LYS A 582 19.43 1.34 -27.07
CA LYS A 582 18.56 2.51 -27.02
C LYS A 582 17.16 2.18 -26.57
N SER A 583 16.65 0.99 -26.90
CA SER A 583 15.26 0.62 -26.59
C SER A 583 15.10 -0.83 -26.18
N MET A 584 14.15 -1.06 -25.29
CA MET A 584 13.64 -2.35 -24.87
C MET A 584 12.11 -2.32 -24.99
N ASP A 585 11.54 -3.22 -25.78
CA ASP A 585 10.09 -3.34 -25.99
C ASP A 585 9.65 -4.79 -25.77
N CYS A 586 8.55 -5.01 -25.05
CA CYS A 586 8.08 -6.35 -24.73
C CYS A 586 7.59 -7.03 -26.01
N ARG A 587 8.02 -8.28 -26.26
CA ARG A 587 7.46 -9.03 -27.39
C ARG A 587 5.97 -9.30 -27.19
N LYS A 588 5.21 -9.25 -28.28
CA LYS A 588 3.75 -9.41 -28.25
C LYS A 588 3.32 -10.83 -27.85
N ASP A 589 4.02 -11.85 -28.36
CA ASP A 589 3.75 -13.26 -28.05
C ASP A 589 3.91 -13.56 -26.55
N VAL A 590 4.97 -13.04 -25.93
CA VAL A 590 5.22 -13.16 -24.48
C VAL A 590 4.12 -12.46 -23.68
N PHE A 591 3.78 -11.23 -24.06
CA PHE A 591 2.69 -10.48 -23.43
C PHE A 591 1.35 -11.23 -23.51
N ASP A 592 1.00 -11.78 -24.66
CA ASP A 592 -0.25 -12.51 -24.89
C ASP A 592 -0.28 -13.81 -24.07
N GLU A 593 0.82 -14.56 -24.03
CA GLU A 593 0.94 -15.80 -23.26
C GLU A 593 0.79 -15.54 -21.76
N TYR A 594 1.51 -14.53 -21.23
CA TYR A 594 1.40 -14.13 -19.83
C TYR A 594 -0.03 -13.73 -19.46
N ASN A 595 -0.67 -12.89 -20.28
CA ASN A 595 -2.03 -12.42 -20.01
C ASN A 595 -3.07 -13.55 -20.09
N THR A 596 -2.84 -14.56 -20.94
CA THR A 596 -3.68 -15.77 -20.97
C THR A 596 -3.58 -16.54 -19.65
N LYS A 597 -2.36 -16.74 -19.13
CA LYS A 597 -2.14 -17.39 -17.83
C LYS A 597 -2.73 -16.57 -16.67
N LEU A 598 -2.57 -15.25 -16.73
CA LEU A 598 -3.10 -14.32 -15.73
C LEU A 598 -4.62 -14.39 -15.65
N ASP A 599 -5.32 -14.33 -16.79
CA ASP A 599 -6.78 -14.40 -16.82
C ASP A 599 -7.28 -15.77 -16.36
N ALA A 600 -6.58 -16.86 -16.70
CA ALA A 600 -6.91 -18.19 -16.18
C ALA A 600 -6.75 -18.28 -14.66
N ALA A 601 -5.67 -17.73 -14.10
CA ALA A 601 -5.43 -17.71 -12.66
C ALA A 601 -6.41 -16.78 -11.92
N ALA A 602 -6.84 -15.68 -12.54
CA ALA A 602 -7.80 -14.74 -11.95
C ALA A 602 -9.19 -15.37 -11.73
N LYS A 603 -9.62 -16.30 -12.61
CA LYS A 603 -10.89 -17.03 -12.49
C LYS A 603 -10.96 -17.97 -11.28
N GLU A 604 -9.81 -18.37 -10.75
CA GLU A 604 -9.72 -19.17 -9.53
C GLU A 604 -9.86 -18.32 -8.25
N LEU A 605 -10.03 -17.00 -8.40
CA LEU A 605 -10.12 -16.03 -7.31
C LEU A 605 -11.46 -15.31 -7.32
N ILE A 606 -11.84 -14.81 -6.15
CA ILE A 606 -13.15 -14.19 -5.93
C ILE A 606 -13.38 -12.86 -6.68
N TRP A 607 -12.35 -12.21 -7.22
CA TRP A 607 -12.44 -10.81 -7.66
C TRP A 607 -13.26 -10.54 -8.92
N GLU A 608 -13.49 -11.54 -9.77
CA GLU A 608 -14.30 -11.36 -11.00
C GLU A 608 -15.78 -11.65 -10.73
N GLU A 609 -16.11 -12.89 -10.34
CA GLU A 609 -17.50 -13.35 -10.17
C GLU A 609 -18.21 -12.66 -8.99
N GLU A 610 -17.57 -12.58 -7.82
CA GLU A 610 -18.16 -11.93 -6.64
C GLU A 610 -17.93 -10.40 -6.63
N GLY A 611 -17.03 -9.92 -7.50
CA GLY A 611 -16.39 -8.61 -7.35
C GLY A 611 -17.19 -7.41 -7.78
N HIS A 612 -18.28 -7.59 -8.55
CA HIS A 612 -19.14 -6.58 -9.18
C HIS A 612 -18.95 -5.20 -8.51
N GLY A 613 -18.04 -4.39 -9.04
CA GLY A 613 -17.40 -3.29 -8.30
C GLY A 613 -16.22 -2.70 -9.05
N TYR A 614 -15.45 -1.82 -8.40
CA TYR A 614 -14.45 -1.01 -9.08
C TYR A 614 -13.23 -1.78 -9.65
N TYR A 615 -13.05 -3.05 -9.27
CA TYR A 615 -12.01 -3.91 -9.82
C TYR A 615 -12.34 -4.46 -11.21
N VAL A 616 -13.63 -4.64 -11.52
CA VAL A 616 -14.13 -5.30 -12.74
C VAL A 616 -14.54 -4.24 -13.76
N ASN A 617 -14.04 -4.36 -14.98
CA ASN A 617 -14.35 -3.43 -16.07
C ASN A 617 -15.68 -3.76 -16.77
N GLU A 618 -16.06 -2.93 -17.75
CA GLU A 618 -17.25 -3.11 -18.58
C GLU A 618 -17.28 -4.43 -19.37
N HIS A 619 -16.15 -5.11 -19.50
CA HIS A 619 -16.00 -6.40 -20.17
C HIS A 619 -16.07 -7.60 -19.20
N GLY A 620 -16.29 -7.36 -17.90
CA GLY A 620 -16.35 -8.42 -16.89
C GLY A 620 -14.98 -8.94 -16.42
N ARG A 621 -13.88 -8.27 -16.79
CA ARG A 621 -12.51 -8.65 -16.41
C ARG A 621 -12.00 -7.80 -15.25
N GLN A 622 -11.31 -8.39 -14.28
CA GLN A 622 -10.62 -7.61 -13.25
C GLN A 622 -9.26 -7.12 -13.75
N SER A 623 -9.00 -5.82 -13.61
CA SER A 623 -7.78 -5.18 -14.15
C SER A 623 -6.83 -4.65 -13.08
N ILE A 624 -7.10 -4.92 -11.80
CA ILE A 624 -6.37 -4.29 -10.68
C ILE A 624 -5.35 -5.23 -10.04
N ASN A 625 -5.78 -6.45 -9.69
CA ASN A 625 -5.00 -7.36 -8.88
C ASN A 625 -4.21 -8.36 -9.73
N ALA A 626 -3.02 -8.71 -9.24
CA ALA A 626 -2.24 -9.85 -9.71
C ALA A 626 -2.75 -11.13 -9.03
N PRO A 627 -3.02 -12.23 -9.76
CA PRO A 627 -3.57 -13.45 -9.17
C PRO A 627 -2.51 -14.34 -8.48
N TRP A 628 -1.24 -14.02 -8.67
CA TRP A 628 -0.08 -14.77 -8.19
C TRP A 628 0.08 -14.67 -6.68
N THR A 629 0.65 -15.70 -6.06
CA THR A 629 1.13 -15.58 -4.69
C THR A 629 2.28 -14.56 -4.63
N THR A 630 2.53 -13.98 -3.46
CA THR A 630 3.60 -12.99 -3.30
C THR A 630 4.97 -13.56 -3.67
N ALA A 631 5.28 -14.80 -3.25
CA ALA A 631 6.53 -15.46 -3.58
C ALA A 631 6.68 -15.71 -5.09
N ASP A 632 5.63 -16.23 -5.74
CA ASP A 632 5.66 -16.46 -7.19
C ASP A 632 5.79 -15.15 -7.96
N TYR A 633 5.08 -14.10 -7.55
CA TYR A 633 5.14 -12.84 -8.25
C TYR A 633 6.50 -12.15 -8.07
N HIS A 634 7.04 -12.13 -6.84
CA HIS A 634 8.38 -11.62 -6.56
C HIS A 634 9.43 -12.31 -7.43
N HIS A 635 9.35 -13.64 -7.55
CA HIS A 635 10.25 -14.41 -8.41
C HIS A 635 10.13 -14.00 -9.89
N MET A 636 8.91 -13.79 -10.41
CA MET A 636 8.69 -13.32 -11.79
C MET A 636 9.28 -11.93 -12.05
N VAL A 637 9.38 -11.06 -11.04
CA VAL A 637 9.87 -9.68 -11.17
C VAL A 637 11.22 -9.45 -10.48
N LEU A 638 11.96 -10.51 -10.18
CA LEU A 638 13.27 -10.42 -9.52
C LEU A 638 14.26 -9.64 -10.40
N THR A 639 14.32 -10.06 -11.67
CA THR A 639 15.12 -9.45 -12.75
C THR A 639 14.37 -9.57 -14.07
N PRO A 640 14.51 -8.61 -15.01
CA PRO A 640 13.98 -8.77 -16.36
C PRO A 640 14.61 -9.99 -17.05
N ASP A 641 13.79 -10.86 -17.63
CA ASP A 641 14.28 -11.84 -18.61
C ASP A 641 14.45 -11.10 -19.95
N PHE A 642 15.69 -10.77 -20.30
CA PHE A 642 15.97 -10.03 -21.54
C PHE A 642 15.58 -10.78 -22.81
N ALA A 643 15.35 -12.10 -22.74
CA ALA A 643 14.82 -12.88 -23.86
C ALA A 643 13.35 -12.57 -24.16
N ASP A 644 12.63 -11.89 -23.26
CA ASP A 644 11.23 -11.49 -23.46
C ASP A 644 11.07 -10.19 -24.27
N PHE A 645 12.19 -9.54 -24.60
CA PHE A 645 12.20 -8.19 -25.15
C PHE A 645 12.93 -8.11 -26.49
N ASP A 646 12.41 -7.25 -27.36
CA ASP A 646 13.14 -6.77 -28.53
C ASP A 646 14.02 -5.61 -28.10
N ILE A 647 15.34 -5.85 -28.02
CA ILE A 647 16.34 -4.87 -27.58
C ILE A 647 17.12 -4.35 -28.79
N ARG A 648 17.12 -3.03 -29.00
CA ARG A 648 17.79 -2.36 -30.14
C ARG A 648 18.91 -1.44 -29.69
#